data_AF-A0A7L7MFP8-F1
#
_entry.id   AF-A0A7L7MFP8-F1
#
_cell.length_a   1.000
_cell.length_b   1.000
_cell.length_c   1.000
_cell.angle_alpha   90.00
_cell.angle_beta   90.00
_cell.angle_gamma   90.00
#
_symmetry.space_group_name_H-M   'P 1'
#
loop_
_entity.id
_entity.type
_entity.pdbx_description
1 polymer ?
#
loop_
_entity_poly.entity_id
_entity_poly.type
_entity_poly.pdbx_seq_one_letter_code
_entity_poly.pdbx_strand_id
1 'polypeptide(L)'
;MGGRPDPGHRPGAGPRPPPGAGGLRRGPARRRGRRARRRGAQRLAPGRRQPRTRRAGRTAPGVGQPRGGRPRRLPRRRGPRPRAAPRPGAAPAGQAPGGPRGGRRRGERLRGRLRLRGGAAARRRAAGPARLARPEGHPAVPPPDRRGRARRPGAPRPGDTGRRAGPPRPRAPAGDGPPGRRGGQRPQGAAGRLRGGGDGRGGHPQAPGPLRAPTGPHQPRRPAPRPLPGGRGAAGAPVTAAAPPGVLRSPPAPEWTWEYRGYEPVEERLREALCTLGNGYFATRGAAPEAAAGPVHYPGTYVAGCYDRLVSTVAGRQVENEDMVNLPNWLPLRFRPLEGPGPAGAAPADRGGAAPGAAEPVDAGRWISPDEHPPAEYHQCLDLRGGTLTRRAVFPLPGGGRLLVEQCRLVHMGDPHLAALRTVFTALDGPCRLEFESALDGAVTNAGVERYRDLAGDHLTEVRTGAADGDVLWLSCRTRSSQTVIATAARTRVTGAVPEDPRDLLEELRAGRRAVLPLEPGRPVTVDKTVALHTSRDPAIGSPLRAAVDRVREAPGLPALMDTHRASWDRLWRRAELAVPGEAGRILRLHLFHVLQTLSPHTAELDVGVPARGLHGEAYRGHVFWDELFVLPYLNLHLPEVSRALLAYRHRRLPQACRAAAGEGLRGAMYPWQSGSDGREETQVLHLNPRSGRWLPDHSRLQHHVGSAVAYNVWQYGQATGDAEFMHTKGAEIMVQVARFWADRATHDRAGGTYRILGVVGPDEYHDAYPDAARPGLDDNAYTNVTAAWVLARAVELVRLLPAPRRDDLFDRLGLDRSEPQRWEEVSRGLRVPFHDGVVSQFEGYEDLAELDWAGYRARYGSIRRLDRILEAEGDTVNRYRASKQADVLMLGYLFPPRELSALFARLGHRMDDDIWRRTVEYYLRRTSHGSTLSSLVHGWVLARARRAEAWAYMQEALVSDVVDIQGGTTPEGIHLGAMGGTLDFVQRCLTGLETRGDALWIDPVPAPPPSPELPHPSYELSVRHRGHWNIRLHMEGGRLTVTVPASEEPPLRIVLAGRPVTVRPGESCRLDLPA
;
A
#
# COMPACT_ATOMS: atom_id res chain seq x y z
N MET A 1 -48.92 4.76 63.86
CA MET A 1 -47.54 4.58 64.37
C MET A 1 -46.64 4.40 63.15
N GLY A 2 -45.54 5.14 62.92
CA GLY A 2 -44.95 6.28 63.64
C GLY A 2 -43.41 6.18 63.61
N GLY A 3 -42.63 7.16 63.15
CA GLY A 3 -42.99 8.43 62.49
C GLY A 3 -41.76 9.17 61.93
N ARG A 4 -42.00 10.14 61.04
CA ARG A 4 -41.07 11.24 60.67
C ARG A 4 -41.17 12.36 61.73
N PRO A 5 -40.22 13.32 61.90
CA PRO A 5 -39.53 14.05 60.80
C PRO A 5 -38.07 14.53 61.02
N ASP A 6 -37.58 15.27 60.00
CA ASP A 6 -36.54 16.32 60.03
C ASP A 6 -36.82 17.40 61.12
N PRO A 7 -35.88 18.29 61.57
CA PRO A 7 -35.06 19.13 60.67
C PRO A 7 -33.61 19.50 61.09
N GLY A 8 -32.80 19.94 60.12
CA GLY A 8 -31.56 20.72 60.32
C GLY A 8 -31.44 21.89 59.31
N HIS A 9 -31.37 23.14 59.77
CA HIS A 9 -31.73 24.34 58.99
C HIS A 9 -30.78 24.77 57.83
N ARG A 10 -31.42 25.19 56.72
CA ARG A 10 -30.96 26.14 55.65
C ARG A 10 -31.32 27.60 56.08
N PRO A 11 -31.50 28.65 55.22
CA PRO A 11 -31.14 28.93 53.80
C PRO A 11 -30.39 30.29 53.61
N GLY A 12 -29.96 30.70 52.40
CA GLY A 12 -30.73 31.40 51.34
C GLY A 12 -30.05 32.74 50.97
N ALA A 13 -30.30 33.49 49.87
CA ALA A 13 -31.16 33.32 48.68
C ALA A 13 -30.67 34.23 47.50
N GLY A 14 -31.34 34.21 46.33
CA GLY A 14 -31.17 35.20 45.22
C GLY A 14 -32.17 36.39 45.34
N PRO A 15 -32.62 37.10 44.26
CA PRO A 15 -32.37 36.95 42.81
C PRO A 15 -32.16 38.32 42.06
N ARG A 16 -32.64 38.46 40.79
CA ARG A 16 -32.75 39.72 39.98
C ARG A 16 -34.18 40.35 40.11
N PRO A 17 -34.60 41.52 39.50
CA PRO A 17 -33.90 42.54 38.69
C PRO A 17 -34.00 44.06 39.15
N PRO A 18 -34.83 45.02 38.63
CA PRO A 18 -34.41 46.43 38.35
C PRO A 18 -35.34 47.52 38.98
N PRO A 19 -35.59 48.75 38.43
CA PRO A 19 -34.74 49.86 37.90
C PRO A 19 -34.94 51.22 38.66
N GLY A 20 -34.17 52.27 38.30
CA GLY A 20 -34.42 53.70 38.67
C GLY A 20 -33.12 54.45 39.06
N ALA A 21 -32.75 55.67 38.63
CA ALA A 21 -33.41 56.92 38.20
C ALA A 21 -33.58 57.97 39.32
N GLY A 22 -32.77 59.05 39.30
CA GLY A 22 -32.95 60.21 40.19
C GLY A 22 -31.81 61.25 40.16
N GLY A 23 -32.06 62.43 39.56
CA GLY A 23 -31.25 63.65 39.73
C GLY A 23 -30.42 64.14 38.53
N LEU A 24 -30.51 65.40 38.05
CA LEU A 24 -31.58 66.42 38.16
C LEU A 24 -31.36 67.55 37.10
N ARG A 25 -32.45 68.04 36.46
CA ARG A 25 -32.63 69.39 35.86
C ARG A 25 -31.60 70.01 34.87
N ARG A 26 -31.91 69.99 33.56
CA ARG A 26 -32.40 71.13 32.71
C ARG A 26 -32.22 70.85 31.20
N GLY A 27 -33.11 71.39 30.36
CA GLY A 27 -32.96 71.48 28.89
C GLY A 27 -32.92 72.95 28.42
N PRO A 28 -33.26 73.30 27.15
CA PRO A 28 -33.76 72.43 26.07
C PRO A 28 -33.22 72.72 24.63
N ALA A 29 -33.77 71.97 23.65
CA ALA A 29 -34.20 72.44 22.31
C ALA A 29 -33.31 72.33 21.03
N ARG A 30 -34.02 71.91 19.96
CA ARG A 30 -33.93 72.22 18.50
C ARG A 30 -32.97 71.44 17.55
N ARG A 31 -33.56 71.10 16.39
CA ARG A 31 -33.01 70.45 15.17
C ARG A 31 -32.29 71.47 14.25
N ARG A 32 -31.36 71.03 13.38
CA ARG A 32 -31.43 71.10 11.88
C ARG A 32 -30.08 70.81 11.16
N GLY A 33 -30.16 70.43 9.87
CA GLY A 33 -29.07 70.39 8.86
C GLY A 33 -28.33 69.04 8.78
N ARG A 34 -28.30 68.23 7.70
CA ARG A 34 -28.15 68.35 6.21
C ARG A 34 -26.70 68.25 5.70
N ARG A 35 -26.43 67.17 4.92
CA ARG A 35 -25.58 66.99 3.69
C ARG A 35 -24.36 67.95 3.51
N ALA A 36 -23.16 67.53 3.08
CA ALA A 36 -22.90 66.64 1.93
C ALA A 36 -21.40 66.25 1.69
N ARG A 37 -21.19 65.15 0.93
CA ARG A 37 -20.21 64.93 -0.19
C ARG A 37 -18.66 65.11 -0.03
N ARG A 38 -17.98 63.97 -0.29
CA ARG A 38 -16.89 63.70 -1.29
C ARG A 38 -15.47 64.32 -1.15
N ARG A 39 -14.49 63.40 -1.23
CA ARG A 39 -13.11 63.49 -1.83
C ARG A 39 -12.13 64.49 -1.16
N GLY A 40 -10.81 64.24 -1.12
CA GLY A 40 -10.01 63.06 -1.50
C GLY A 40 -8.55 63.43 -1.85
N ALA A 41 -7.61 62.47 -1.75
CA ALA A 41 -6.17 62.61 -2.07
C ALA A 41 -5.37 63.59 -1.16
N GLN A 42 -4.02 63.61 -1.08
CA GLN A 42 -3.00 62.57 -1.27
C GLN A 42 -1.72 62.90 -0.43
N ARG A 43 -0.79 61.94 -0.37
CA ARG A 43 0.54 61.95 0.28
C ARG A 43 1.36 63.26 0.23
N LEU A 44 2.23 63.45 1.25
CA LEU A 44 3.63 63.89 1.07
C LEU A 44 4.54 63.49 2.26
N ALA A 45 5.86 63.52 2.07
CA ALA A 45 6.96 63.22 3.00
C ALA A 45 8.27 63.83 2.40
N PRO A 46 9.52 63.65 2.92
CA PRO A 46 10.03 63.10 4.19
C PRO A 46 11.05 64.04 4.91
N GLY A 47 11.86 63.57 5.88
CA GLY A 47 12.96 64.35 6.50
C GLY A 47 14.05 63.52 7.22
N ARG A 48 15.28 64.07 7.38
CA ARG A 48 16.46 63.45 8.04
C ARG A 48 17.21 64.46 8.93
N ARG A 49 17.83 64.02 10.05
CA ARG A 49 19.28 64.22 10.44
C ARG A 49 19.57 63.85 11.93
N GLN A 50 20.81 64.03 12.39
CA GLN A 50 21.46 63.53 13.63
C GLN A 50 21.88 64.71 14.58
N PRO A 51 22.81 64.58 15.58
CA PRO A 51 22.80 63.86 16.90
C PRO A 51 23.29 64.72 18.12
N ARG A 52 23.43 64.18 19.37
CA ARG A 52 24.62 64.34 20.32
C ARG A 52 24.46 63.91 21.83
N THR A 53 25.44 63.12 22.32
CA THR A 53 26.24 63.15 23.62
C THR A 53 25.73 63.03 25.09
N ARG A 54 26.38 62.08 25.86
CA ARG A 54 27.04 62.14 27.23
C ARG A 54 26.21 62.33 28.55
N ARG A 55 26.64 61.98 29.80
CA ARG A 55 27.64 61.01 30.42
C ARG A 55 27.61 61.03 32.00
N ALA A 56 28.07 59.95 32.69
CA ALA A 56 28.57 59.81 34.11
C ALA A 56 27.58 59.48 35.27
N GLY A 57 27.95 58.85 36.42
CA GLY A 57 29.20 58.12 36.82
C GLY A 57 29.34 57.78 38.35
N ARG A 58 30.38 56.99 38.73
CA ARG A 58 30.86 56.57 40.10
C ARG A 58 30.00 55.55 40.91
N THR A 59 30.52 54.75 41.86
CA THR A 59 31.89 54.51 42.43
C THR A 59 32.10 53.02 42.79
N ALA A 60 33.32 52.46 42.68
CA ALA A 60 33.59 51.05 43.06
C ALA A 60 35.10 50.67 43.18
N PRO A 61 35.55 50.05 44.29
CA PRO A 61 36.42 48.84 44.30
C PRO A 61 35.56 47.57 44.08
N GLY A 62 36.04 46.31 44.02
CA GLY A 62 37.35 45.67 44.16
C GLY A 62 37.11 44.15 44.45
N VAL A 63 38.07 43.22 44.56
CA VAL A 63 39.54 43.17 44.32
C VAL A 63 39.87 41.71 43.91
N GLY A 64 40.93 41.46 43.12
CA GLY A 64 41.45 40.11 42.81
C GLY A 64 41.63 39.80 41.31
N GLN A 65 42.69 39.05 40.95
CA GLN A 65 43.13 38.68 39.59
C GLN A 65 44.09 37.45 39.68
N PRO A 66 44.69 36.84 38.60
CA PRO A 66 44.65 37.19 37.16
C PRO A 66 44.54 36.04 36.10
N ARG A 67 43.98 36.37 34.91
CA ARG A 67 44.37 35.94 33.52
C ARG A 67 44.25 34.43 33.15
N GLY A 68 44.13 34.01 31.87
CA GLY A 68 44.00 34.64 30.55
C GLY A 68 43.86 33.54 29.45
N GLY A 69 43.74 33.75 28.13
CA GLY A 69 43.53 34.93 27.28
C GLY A 69 43.51 34.54 25.78
N ARG A 70 42.67 35.17 24.93
CA ARG A 70 42.57 34.95 23.46
C ARG A 70 42.42 36.29 22.69
N PRO A 71 43.05 36.48 21.50
CA PRO A 71 42.76 37.57 20.56
C PRO A 71 41.83 37.17 19.39
N ARG A 72 41.73 38.00 18.33
CA ARG A 72 40.53 38.17 17.46
C ARG A 72 40.81 38.58 15.99
N ARG A 73 39.88 38.19 15.09
CA ARG A 73 39.38 38.90 13.85
C ARG A 73 40.30 38.97 12.59
N LEU A 74 39.83 38.54 11.39
CA LEU A 74 39.06 39.24 10.28
C LEU A 74 39.92 40.23 9.43
N PRO A 75 39.58 40.65 8.16
CA PRO A 75 38.25 40.68 7.47
C PRO A 75 38.15 40.56 5.89
N ARG A 76 36.90 40.39 5.34
CA ARG A 76 36.35 40.97 4.04
C ARG A 76 36.97 40.55 2.65
N ARG A 77 36.37 40.73 1.43
CA ARG A 77 34.96 40.84 0.88
C ARG A 77 34.93 40.75 -0.70
N ARG A 78 33.93 40.03 -1.28
CA ARG A 78 33.16 40.24 -2.57
C ARG A 78 33.81 40.57 -3.97
N GLY A 79 33.64 39.64 -4.95
CA GLY A 79 33.20 39.84 -6.37
C GLY A 79 34.19 40.42 -7.42
N PRO A 80 33.90 40.42 -8.77
CA PRO A 80 32.72 39.93 -9.54
C PRO A 80 33.07 38.94 -10.72
N ARG A 81 32.20 38.78 -11.76
CA ARG A 81 32.36 37.94 -12.99
C ARG A 81 33.00 38.75 -14.18
N PRO A 82 33.57 38.13 -15.25
CA PRO A 82 32.81 37.71 -16.45
C PRO A 82 33.31 36.41 -17.18
N ARG A 83 32.90 36.18 -18.44
CA ARG A 83 33.19 35.01 -19.31
C ARG A 83 34.35 35.28 -20.30
N ALA A 84 35.13 34.24 -20.70
CA ALA A 84 35.51 33.88 -22.09
C ALA A 84 36.65 32.82 -22.14
N ALA A 85 36.81 32.14 -23.28
CA ALA A 85 38.00 31.33 -23.65
C ALA A 85 38.51 31.82 -25.03
N PRO A 86 39.80 31.62 -25.40
CA PRO A 86 40.17 30.45 -26.20
C PRO A 86 41.60 29.87 -25.96
N ARG A 87 41.98 28.86 -26.77
CA ARG A 87 43.33 28.25 -26.96
C ARG A 87 44.20 29.13 -27.93
N PRO A 88 45.53 28.90 -28.23
CA PRO A 88 46.29 27.62 -28.24
C PRO A 88 47.84 27.58 -27.97
N GLY A 89 48.39 26.36 -27.80
CA GLY A 89 49.76 25.88 -28.17
C GLY A 89 51.02 26.41 -27.43
N ALA A 90 52.25 25.87 -27.61
CA ALA A 90 52.70 24.48 -27.90
C ALA A 90 54.26 24.33 -27.83
N ALA A 91 54.78 23.29 -27.12
CA ALA A 91 56.18 22.76 -27.19
C ALA A 91 57.33 23.74 -26.77
N PRO A 92 58.65 23.35 -26.72
CA PRO A 92 59.31 22.04 -26.94
C PRO A 92 60.19 21.57 -25.73
N ALA A 93 61.21 20.72 -25.97
CA ALA A 93 62.06 20.05 -24.97
C ALA A 93 63.58 20.34 -25.15
N GLY A 94 64.42 19.88 -24.21
CA GLY A 94 65.90 19.97 -24.29
C GLY A 94 66.64 19.01 -23.36
N GLN A 95 67.87 18.63 -23.72
CA GLN A 95 68.80 17.74 -22.98
C GLN A 95 70.13 18.48 -22.73
N ALA A 96 70.96 18.05 -21.74
CA ALA A 96 72.46 18.00 -21.71
C ALA A 96 72.96 17.61 -20.26
N PRO A 97 74.27 17.62 -19.87
CA PRO A 97 74.88 16.39 -19.30
C PRO A 97 75.78 16.54 -18.03
N GLY A 98 76.38 15.45 -17.51
CA GLY A 98 77.83 15.51 -17.22
C GLY A 98 78.52 15.17 -15.88
N GLY A 99 77.96 14.41 -14.92
CA GLY A 99 78.75 13.79 -13.80
C GLY A 99 79.41 14.74 -12.76
N PRO A 100 80.41 14.31 -11.95
CA PRO A 100 81.00 12.97 -11.76
C PRO A 100 81.06 12.45 -10.29
N ARG A 101 81.41 11.15 -10.09
CA ARG A 101 82.02 10.48 -8.87
C ARG A 101 81.44 10.75 -7.47
N GLY A 102 81.19 9.78 -6.59
CA GLY A 102 81.33 8.31 -6.65
C GLY A 102 81.32 7.69 -5.24
N GLY A 103 80.90 6.42 -5.08
CA GLY A 103 80.82 5.77 -3.76
C GLY A 103 80.68 4.25 -3.83
N ARG A 104 81.66 3.51 -3.30
CA ARG A 104 81.74 2.04 -3.37
C ARG A 104 80.81 1.35 -2.36
N ARG A 105 80.03 0.37 -2.80
CA ARG A 105 80.25 -1.06 -2.45
C ARG A 105 79.48 -1.99 -3.41
N ARG A 106 79.98 -3.22 -3.56
CA ARG A 106 79.55 -4.17 -4.60
C ARG A 106 78.29 -4.93 -4.20
N GLY A 107 77.45 -5.21 -5.18
CA GLY A 107 76.75 -6.48 -5.30
C GLY A 107 76.98 -7.04 -6.70
N GLU A 108 77.07 -8.36 -6.86
CA GLU A 108 77.09 -9.12 -8.13
C GLU A 108 76.94 -10.62 -7.76
N ARG A 109 76.47 -11.55 -8.60
CA ARG A 109 75.54 -11.57 -9.76
C ARG A 109 75.31 -13.06 -10.15
N LEU A 110 74.38 -13.31 -11.08
CA LEU A 110 74.33 -14.50 -11.98
C LEU A 110 74.01 -15.91 -11.43
N ARG A 111 72.88 -16.45 -11.95
CA ARG A 111 72.68 -17.80 -12.55
C ARG A 111 73.42 -19.01 -11.97
N GLY A 112 72.67 -19.99 -11.44
CA GLY A 112 73.14 -21.36 -11.17
C GLY A 112 72.03 -22.42 -11.29
N ARG A 113 72.37 -23.64 -11.73
CA ARG A 113 71.47 -24.81 -11.85
C ARG A 113 71.58 -25.75 -10.62
N LEU A 114 70.68 -26.74 -10.57
CA LEU A 114 70.81 -28.09 -9.97
C LEU A 114 70.55 -28.33 -8.45
N ARG A 115 69.41 -29.01 -8.20
CA ARG A 115 69.24 -30.32 -7.49
C ARG A 115 69.95 -30.66 -6.15
N LEU A 116 69.08 -31.12 -5.23
CA LEU A 116 69.15 -32.32 -4.36
C LEU A 116 69.76 -32.28 -2.94
N ARG A 117 68.92 -32.74 -1.98
CA ARG A 117 69.20 -33.33 -0.64
C ARG A 117 69.84 -32.40 0.43
N GLY A 118 69.55 -32.58 1.73
CA GLY A 118 68.54 -33.43 2.39
C GLY A 118 68.76 -33.58 3.91
N GLY A 119 67.75 -34.07 4.64
CA GLY A 119 67.75 -34.27 6.11
C GLY A 119 66.85 -33.22 6.83
N ALA A 120 65.79 -33.53 7.59
CA ALA A 120 65.49 -34.58 8.59
C ALA A 120 66.04 -34.26 10.01
N ALA A 121 65.35 -34.52 11.12
CA ALA A 121 64.02 -35.11 11.37
C ALA A 121 63.25 -34.24 12.42
N ALA A 122 62.13 -34.58 13.08
CA ALA A 122 61.43 -35.82 13.49
C ALA A 122 60.00 -35.42 13.99
N ARG A 123 59.08 -36.18 14.61
CA ARG A 123 58.54 -37.58 14.75
C ARG A 123 57.41 -37.41 15.81
N ARG A 124 56.23 -38.03 15.90
CA ARG A 124 55.35 -39.08 15.30
C ARG A 124 53.90 -38.57 15.60
N ARG A 125 52.71 -39.22 15.57
CA ARG A 125 51.96 -40.45 15.15
C ARG A 125 50.46 -40.00 15.31
N ALA A 126 49.37 -40.53 14.76
CA ALA A 126 48.98 -41.47 13.70
C ALA A 126 47.48 -41.12 13.35
N ALA A 127 46.63 -41.85 12.64
CA ALA A 127 46.68 -43.10 11.87
C ALA A 127 45.66 -43.02 10.69
N GLY A 128 45.63 -44.04 9.83
CA GLY A 128 44.55 -44.35 8.88
C GLY A 128 44.50 -45.88 8.72
N PRO A 129 44.32 -46.47 7.52
CA PRO A 129 43.61 -46.00 6.31
C PRO A 129 42.74 -47.14 5.68
N ALA A 130 42.13 -46.93 4.50
CA ALA A 130 41.66 -48.02 3.62
C ALA A 130 41.70 -47.63 2.14
N ARG A 131 41.90 -48.61 1.24
CA ARG A 131 42.04 -48.44 -0.23
C ARG A 131 41.93 -49.79 -0.96
N LEU A 132 41.19 -49.86 -2.07
CA LEU A 132 41.15 -50.92 -3.12
C LEU A 132 40.32 -50.34 -4.31
N ALA A 133 40.32 -50.84 -5.55
CA ALA A 133 41.39 -51.20 -6.51
C ALA A 133 40.74 -51.27 -7.94
N ARG A 134 41.53 -51.35 -9.02
CA ARG A 134 41.05 -51.57 -10.42
C ARG A 134 41.78 -52.76 -11.05
N PRO A 135 41.18 -53.39 -12.08
CA PRO A 135 41.75 -53.33 -13.45
C PRO A 135 40.66 -52.99 -14.50
N GLU A 136 40.89 -52.08 -15.45
CA GLU A 136 41.51 -52.21 -16.80
C GLU A 136 40.50 -52.49 -17.93
N GLY A 137 40.77 -51.97 -19.13
CA GLY A 137 39.88 -52.01 -20.30
C GLY A 137 39.94 -50.72 -21.15
N HIS A 138 40.72 -50.74 -22.23
CA HIS A 138 40.86 -49.67 -23.24
C HIS A 138 40.41 -50.20 -24.62
N PRO A 139 40.12 -49.38 -25.66
CA PRO A 139 40.97 -48.28 -26.15
C PRO A 139 40.20 -46.98 -26.46
N ALA A 140 40.81 -46.06 -27.22
CA ALA A 140 40.29 -44.73 -27.54
C ALA A 140 40.34 -44.40 -29.05
N VAL A 141 39.46 -43.51 -29.52
CA VAL A 141 39.51 -42.87 -30.86
C VAL A 141 39.15 -41.38 -30.74
N PRO A 142 39.91 -40.44 -31.36
CA PRO A 142 39.71 -38.99 -31.28
C PRO A 142 38.94 -38.42 -32.54
N PRO A 143 38.79 -37.08 -32.73
CA PRO A 143 37.74 -36.51 -33.58
C PRO A 143 38.22 -36.08 -34.99
N PRO A 144 37.31 -35.52 -35.82
CA PRO A 144 37.68 -34.63 -36.92
C PRO A 144 36.99 -33.24 -36.89
N ASP A 145 37.71 -32.21 -37.35
CA ASP A 145 37.16 -30.97 -37.92
C ASP A 145 37.89 -30.66 -39.24
N ARG A 146 37.24 -29.93 -40.16
CA ARG A 146 37.82 -29.14 -41.27
C ARG A 146 38.72 -29.80 -42.34
N ARG A 147 38.19 -29.96 -43.57
CA ARG A 147 38.43 -29.10 -44.78
C ARG A 147 38.17 -29.84 -46.11
N GLY A 148 37.64 -29.14 -47.13
CA GLY A 148 37.25 -29.76 -48.43
C GLY A 148 37.50 -29.02 -49.77
N ARG A 149 37.58 -27.67 -49.81
CA ARG A 149 37.70 -26.85 -51.07
C ARG A 149 36.43 -26.92 -51.99
N ALA A 150 36.20 -26.08 -53.01
CA ALA A 150 36.94 -24.93 -53.56
C ALA A 150 36.02 -23.86 -54.24
N ARG A 151 36.52 -22.61 -54.30
CA ARG A 151 36.34 -21.56 -55.35
C ARG A 151 34.94 -21.04 -55.78
N ARG A 152 34.80 -19.70 -55.63
CA ARG A 152 34.03 -18.71 -56.44
C ARG A 152 34.37 -18.81 -57.96
N PRO A 153 33.62 -18.18 -58.93
CA PRO A 153 32.84 -16.94 -58.79
C PRO A 153 31.52 -16.82 -59.61
N GLY A 154 30.89 -15.63 -59.54
CA GLY A 154 30.15 -15.05 -60.67
C GLY A 154 28.61 -15.01 -60.57
N ALA A 155 28.04 -13.85 -60.89
CA ALA A 155 26.66 -13.71 -61.39
C ALA A 155 26.74 -13.58 -62.94
N PRO A 156 25.64 -13.67 -63.74
CA PRO A 156 24.58 -12.64 -63.72
C PRO A 156 23.15 -13.13 -64.13
N ARG A 157 22.22 -12.17 -64.30
CA ARG A 157 21.02 -12.23 -65.19
C ARG A 157 21.45 -11.77 -66.62
N PRO A 158 20.63 -11.72 -67.70
CA PRO A 158 19.17 -11.94 -67.85
C PRO A 158 18.75 -12.74 -69.14
N GLY A 159 17.44 -12.74 -69.48
CA GLY A 159 17.01 -12.37 -70.85
C GLY A 159 16.55 -13.44 -71.86
N ASP A 160 15.23 -13.76 -71.87
CA ASP A 160 14.28 -13.78 -73.02
C ASP A 160 14.58 -14.50 -74.37
N THR A 161 13.65 -15.34 -74.87
CA THR A 161 12.88 -15.10 -76.15
C THR A 161 12.01 -16.28 -76.68
N GLY A 162 10.70 -16.02 -76.86
CA GLY A 162 9.84 -16.55 -77.96
C GLY A 162 9.18 -17.96 -77.88
N ARG A 163 8.17 -18.31 -78.69
CA ARG A 163 7.16 -17.52 -79.48
C ARG A 163 6.04 -18.44 -80.10
N ARG A 164 4.96 -17.82 -80.63
CA ARG A 164 3.76 -18.38 -81.37
C ARG A 164 2.54 -18.73 -80.49
N ALA A 165 1.26 -18.54 -80.89
CA ALA A 165 0.63 -17.80 -82.01
C ALA A 165 -0.83 -17.34 -81.64
N GLY A 166 -1.52 -16.60 -82.52
CA GLY A 166 -2.91 -16.08 -82.35
C GLY A 166 -3.62 -15.89 -83.70
N PRO A 167 -4.58 -14.94 -83.91
CA PRO A 167 -5.11 -13.89 -83.03
C PRO A 167 -6.50 -14.28 -82.44
N PRO A 168 -7.73 -13.77 -82.79
CA PRO A 168 -8.21 -12.73 -83.73
C PRO A 168 -8.50 -11.35 -83.05
N ARG A 169 -9.53 -10.59 -83.51
CA ARG A 169 -9.92 -9.19 -83.15
C ARG A 169 -11.39 -8.89 -83.57
N PRO A 170 -12.04 -7.72 -83.30
CA PRO A 170 -11.56 -6.37 -82.88
C PRO A 170 -12.21 -5.89 -81.54
N ARG A 171 -12.39 -4.61 -81.11
CA ARG A 171 -12.18 -3.23 -81.65
C ARG A 171 -11.89 -2.22 -80.49
N ALA A 172 -12.01 -0.90 -80.74
CA ALA A 172 -11.79 0.27 -79.84
C ALA A 172 -12.51 1.52 -80.48
N PRO A 173 -12.36 2.81 -80.08
CA PRO A 173 -11.56 3.44 -78.99
C PRO A 173 -12.17 4.70 -78.25
N ALA A 174 -11.41 5.23 -77.27
CA ALA A 174 -11.15 6.66 -76.91
C ALA A 174 -12.26 7.68 -76.48
N GLY A 175 -11.83 8.70 -75.70
CA GLY A 175 -12.57 9.94 -75.41
C GLY A 175 -11.98 10.81 -74.28
N ASP A 176 -11.53 12.04 -74.58
CA ASP A 176 -11.02 13.06 -73.63
C ASP A 176 -12.02 14.23 -73.43
N GLY A 177 -11.88 15.00 -72.33
CA GLY A 177 -12.34 16.42 -72.28
C GLY A 177 -13.31 16.86 -71.15
N PRO A 178 -13.03 17.97 -70.43
CA PRO A 178 -13.93 18.68 -69.50
C PRO A 178 -14.29 20.11 -70.04
N PRO A 179 -14.74 21.14 -69.28
CA PRO A 179 -15.41 21.22 -67.96
C PRO A 179 -16.75 22.05 -67.96
N GLY A 180 -17.49 22.06 -66.83
CA GLY A 180 -18.67 22.94 -66.58
C GLY A 180 -18.49 23.91 -65.40
N ARG A 181 -19.26 25.02 -65.31
CA ARG A 181 -18.95 26.17 -64.42
C ARG A 181 -20.16 26.85 -63.72
N ARG A 182 -19.92 27.27 -62.46
CA ARG A 182 -20.47 28.44 -61.70
C ARG A 182 -21.91 28.44 -61.14
N GLY A 183 -22.00 28.94 -59.89
CA GLY A 183 -23.16 29.65 -59.32
C GLY A 183 -23.93 28.89 -58.22
N GLY A 184 -24.19 29.44 -57.02
CA GLY A 184 -23.66 30.68 -56.41
C GLY A 184 -24.31 31.06 -55.06
N GLN A 185 -23.60 31.90 -54.29
CA GLN A 185 -24.07 32.72 -53.15
C GLN A 185 -24.52 32.05 -51.81
N ARG A 186 -23.94 32.56 -50.71
CA ARG A 186 -24.58 32.68 -49.37
C ARG A 186 -25.23 34.08 -49.27
N PRO A 187 -26.05 34.37 -48.25
CA PRO A 187 -25.49 35.16 -47.14
C PRO A 187 -25.99 34.77 -45.72
N GLN A 188 -25.69 35.66 -44.77
CA GLN A 188 -25.96 35.68 -43.32
C GLN A 188 -27.48 35.75 -42.99
N GLY A 189 -27.98 35.70 -41.74
CA GLY A 189 -27.33 35.86 -40.43
C GLY A 189 -28.23 35.38 -39.25
N ALA A 190 -28.14 36.01 -38.07
CA ALA A 190 -28.65 35.44 -36.81
C ALA A 190 -29.58 36.34 -35.96
N ALA A 191 -30.43 35.68 -35.17
CA ALA A 191 -31.13 36.11 -33.95
C ALA A 191 -32.19 37.25 -34.03
N GLY A 192 -33.38 37.01 -33.43
CA GLY A 192 -34.43 38.04 -33.22
C GLY A 192 -35.66 37.49 -32.47
N ARG A 193 -36.05 38.11 -31.35
CA ARG A 193 -37.01 37.60 -30.34
C ARG A 193 -38.40 38.30 -30.40
N LEU A 194 -39.46 37.56 -29.99
CA LEU A 194 -40.69 37.98 -29.25
C LEU A 194 -42.06 38.34 -29.94
N ARG A 195 -43.09 37.62 -29.45
CA ARG A 195 -44.45 38.04 -28.96
C ARG A 195 -45.72 38.00 -29.83
N GLY A 196 -46.78 37.38 -29.25
CA GLY A 196 -48.22 37.48 -29.57
C GLY A 196 -48.87 36.13 -29.96
N GLY A 197 -50.01 35.67 -29.40
CA GLY A 197 -50.72 36.07 -28.17
C GLY A 197 -52.13 35.43 -28.00
N GLY A 198 -52.42 34.83 -26.83
CA GLY A 198 -53.76 34.35 -26.35
C GLY A 198 -54.24 32.99 -26.90
N ASP A 199 -55.08 32.19 -26.22
CA ASP A 199 -55.50 32.07 -24.79
C ASP A 199 -56.27 30.70 -24.65
N GLY A 200 -56.69 30.11 -23.51
CA GLY A 200 -56.58 30.40 -22.07
C GLY A 200 -57.59 29.54 -21.24
N ARG A 201 -57.50 29.58 -19.88
CA ARG A 201 -58.36 28.87 -18.87
C ARG A 201 -58.22 27.33 -18.82
N GLY A 202 -58.40 26.57 -17.71
CA GLY A 202 -58.66 26.85 -16.27
C GLY A 202 -59.84 26.00 -15.72
N GLY A 203 -59.80 25.27 -14.58
CA GLY A 203 -58.78 25.06 -13.52
C GLY A 203 -59.18 23.99 -12.44
N HIS A 204 -58.51 23.95 -11.28
CA HIS A 204 -58.74 23.06 -10.09
C HIS A 204 -59.65 23.77 -9.02
N PRO A 205 -60.21 23.15 -7.92
CA PRO A 205 -59.50 22.25 -6.95
C PRO A 205 -60.28 21.25 -6.01
N GLN A 206 -59.50 20.48 -5.22
CA GLN A 206 -59.72 20.01 -3.82
C GLN A 206 -60.78 18.94 -3.42
N ALA A 207 -60.67 18.45 -2.17
CA ALA A 207 -61.31 17.25 -1.59
C ALA A 207 -61.51 17.35 -0.05
N PRO A 208 -62.25 16.41 0.58
CA PRO A 208 -61.92 15.93 1.94
C PRO A 208 -62.13 14.40 2.18
N GLY A 209 -61.73 13.90 3.36
CA GLY A 209 -62.07 12.55 3.91
C GLY A 209 -62.84 12.67 5.25
N PRO A 210 -62.76 11.75 6.25
CA PRO A 210 -62.10 10.42 6.31
C PRO A 210 -62.90 9.33 7.13
N LEU A 211 -62.22 8.24 7.58
CA LEU A 211 -62.44 7.37 8.78
C LEU A 211 -63.24 6.02 8.76
N ARG A 212 -62.66 5.07 9.53
CA ARG A 212 -63.18 3.84 10.24
C ARG A 212 -63.33 2.48 9.50
N ALA A 213 -63.15 1.42 10.31
CA ALA A 213 -63.34 -0.03 10.07
C ALA A 213 -64.23 -0.61 11.22
N PRO A 214 -64.67 -1.90 11.24
CA PRO A 214 -63.80 -3.04 11.64
C PRO A 214 -64.23 -4.47 11.13
N THR A 215 -63.69 -5.53 11.78
CA THR A 215 -64.17 -6.94 11.89
C THR A 215 -63.86 -8.00 10.79
N GLY A 216 -63.66 -9.24 11.26
CA GLY A 216 -63.79 -10.54 10.56
C GLY A 216 -64.70 -11.46 11.42
N PRO A 217 -64.59 -12.81 11.46
CA PRO A 217 -63.62 -13.71 10.80
C PRO A 217 -64.30 -14.87 10.00
N HIS A 218 -63.52 -15.80 9.41
CA HIS A 218 -63.65 -17.27 9.59
C HIS A 218 -62.70 -18.10 8.69
N GLN A 219 -62.43 -19.34 9.11
CA GLN A 219 -61.80 -20.45 8.36
C GLN A 219 -62.81 -21.63 8.36
N PRO A 220 -62.76 -22.64 7.44
CA PRO A 220 -61.75 -23.71 7.61
C PRO A 220 -61.40 -24.64 6.38
N ARG A 221 -60.45 -25.57 6.64
CA ARG A 221 -60.26 -26.93 6.06
C ARG A 221 -59.52 -27.15 4.72
N ARG A 222 -58.97 -28.38 4.65
CA ARG A 222 -58.09 -29.06 3.67
C ARG A 222 -58.80 -30.36 3.24
N PRO A 223 -58.51 -31.00 2.08
CA PRO A 223 -57.36 -31.90 1.97
C PRO A 223 -56.65 -31.88 0.59
N ALA A 224 -55.73 -32.82 0.34
CA ALA A 224 -54.89 -32.93 -0.87
C ALA A 224 -55.14 -34.24 -1.65
N PRO A 225 -54.64 -34.33 -2.91
CA PRO A 225 -53.80 -35.48 -3.25
C PRO A 225 -52.55 -35.16 -4.12
N ARG A 226 -51.80 -36.22 -4.45
CA ARG A 226 -50.58 -36.34 -5.31
C ARG A 226 -50.93 -37.23 -6.54
N PRO A 227 -50.04 -37.50 -7.53
CA PRO A 227 -48.88 -36.75 -8.05
C PRO A 227 -48.69 -36.74 -9.61
N LEU A 228 -48.04 -35.69 -10.17
CA LEU A 228 -47.23 -35.69 -11.43
C LEU A 228 -47.93 -36.04 -12.78
N PRO A 229 -47.29 -35.85 -13.97
CA PRO A 229 -46.01 -35.18 -14.30
C PRO A 229 -46.09 -34.04 -15.36
N GLY A 230 -45.00 -33.28 -15.52
CA GLY A 230 -44.64 -32.57 -16.77
C GLY A 230 -44.81 -31.04 -16.81
N GLY A 231 -44.03 -30.37 -17.67
CA GLY A 231 -44.12 -28.93 -17.96
C GLY A 231 -42.84 -28.12 -17.66
N ARG A 232 -42.20 -27.55 -18.69
CA ARG A 232 -40.97 -26.74 -18.58
C ARG A 232 -41.26 -25.29 -18.15
N GLY A 233 -40.31 -24.67 -17.43
CA GLY A 233 -39.88 -23.29 -17.74
C GLY A 233 -40.15 -22.20 -16.68
N ALA A 234 -39.14 -21.92 -15.86
CA ALA A 234 -38.94 -20.61 -15.21
C ALA A 234 -37.43 -20.41 -14.94
N ALA A 235 -36.94 -19.17 -15.02
CA ALA A 235 -35.52 -18.88 -14.77
C ALA A 235 -35.21 -18.83 -13.26
N GLY A 236 -34.15 -19.52 -12.84
CA GLY A 236 -33.66 -19.49 -11.45
C GLY A 236 -32.72 -18.31 -11.20
N ALA A 237 -32.94 -17.61 -10.08
CA ALA A 237 -32.02 -16.59 -9.58
C ALA A 237 -30.68 -17.23 -9.13
N PRO A 238 -29.57 -16.46 -9.04
CA PRO A 238 -28.31 -16.97 -8.49
C PRO A 238 -28.52 -17.47 -7.05
N VAL A 239 -28.18 -18.74 -6.81
CA VAL A 239 -28.23 -19.33 -5.47
C VAL A 239 -27.14 -18.70 -4.62
N THR A 240 -27.53 -17.95 -3.59
CA THR A 240 -26.61 -17.48 -2.56
C THR A 240 -26.04 -18.66 -1.80
N ALA A 241 -24.71 -18.79 -1.78
CA ALA A 241 -24.04 -19.72 -0.88
C ALA A 241 -24.33 -19.27 0.55
N ALA A 242 -25.01 -20.12 1.34
CA ALA A 242 -25.29 -19.82 2.73
C ALA A 242 -23.98 -19.79 3.53
N ALA A 243 -23.76 -18.72 4.30
CA ALA A 243 -22.63 -18.62 5.21
C ALA A 243 -22.70 -19.76 6.27
N PRO A 244 -21.55 -20.31 6.70
CA PRO A 244 -21.52 -21.44 7.63
C PRO A 244 -22.18 -21.07 8.98
N PRO A 245 -23.16 -21.86 9.47
CA PRO A 245 -23.83 -21.58 10.73
C PRO A 245 -22.95 -21.99 11.92
N GLY A 246 -22.13 -21.06 12.43
CA GLY A 246 -21.21 -21.36 13.55
C GLY A 246 -20.77 -20.18 14.42
N VAL A 247 -20.92 -18.92 13.99
CA VAL A 247 -20.50 -17.77 14.80
C VAL A 247 -21.42 -17.59 16.01
N LEU A 248 -20.92 -17.97 17.18
CA LEU A 248 -21.59 -17.77 18.47
C LEU A 248 -21.94 -16.30 18.68
N ARG A 249 -23.15 -16.05 19.21
CA ARG A 249 -23.64 -14.69 19.50
C ARG A 249 -22.98 -14.09 20.74
N SER A 250 -21.72 -13.68 20.59
CA SER A 250 -21.11 -12.68 21.47
C SER A 250 -21.93 -11.38 21.46
N PRO A 251 -21.91 -10.57 22.54
CA PRO A 251 -22.35 -9.18 22.45
C PRO A 251 -21.53 -8.44 21.38
N PRO A 252 -22.07 -7.39 20.74
CA PRO A 252 -21.31 -6.61 19.76
C PRO A 252 -20.05 -6.04 20.44
N ALA A 253 -18.88 -6.38 19.91
CA ALA A 253 -17.61 -5.85 20.40
C ALA A 253 -17.61 -4.30 20.30
N PRO A 254 -16.93 -3.59 21.22
CA PRO A 254 -16.82 -2.14 21.14
C PRO A 254 -16.33 -1.68 19.77
N GLU A 255 -16.88 -0.56 19.29
CA GLU A 255 -16.75 -0.06 17.91
C GLU A 255 -15.29 0.13 17.42
N TRP A 256 -14.34 0.23 18.35
CA TRP A 256 -12.92 0.49 18.13
C TRP A 256 -11.99 -0.66 18.52
N THR A 257 -12.53 -1.84 18.84
CA THR A 257 -11.76 -3.00 19.30
C THR A 257 -12.04 -4.23 18.47
N TRP A 258 -11.00 -5.04 18.22
CA TRP A 258 -11.13 -6.36 17.64
C TRP A 258 -10.73 -7.42 18.68
N GLU A 259 -11.66 -8.29 19.06
CA GLU A 259 -11.49 -9.23 20.18
C GLU A 259 -11.53 -10.71 19.75
N TYR A 260 -10.64 -11.51 20.33
CA TYR A 260 -10.68 -12.98 20.30
C TYR A 260 -10.81 -13.54 21.72
N ARG A 261 -11.57 -14.61 21.88
CA ARG A 261 -11.84 -15.30 23.16
C ARG A 261 -11.60 -16.79 22.95
N GLY A 262 -10.88 -17.42 23.87
CA GLY A 262 -10.32 -18.76 23.64
C GLY A 262 -9.05 -18.74 22.79
N TYR A 263 -8.14 -19.66 23.09
CA TYR A 263 -6.91 -19.88 22.33
C TYR A 263 -7.16 -20.99 21.30
N GLU A 264 -6.98 -20.69 20.02
CA GLU A 264 -7.34 -21.59 18.91
C GLU A 264 -6.13 -21.71 17.96
N PRO A 265 -5.24 -22.70 18.14
CA PRO A 265 -3.98 -22.81 17.39
C PRO A 265 -4.13 -22.71 15.87
N VAL A 266 -5.23 -23.22 15.32
CA VAL A 266 -5.51 -23.18 13.88
C VAL A 266 -5.79 -21.77 13.34
N GLU A 267 -6.18 -20.82 14.20
CA GLU A 267 -6.42 -19.42 13.83
C GLU A 267 -5.21 -18.51 14.11
N GLU A 268 -4.22 -18.92 14.91
CA GLU A 268 -3.22 -17.98 15.44
C GLU A 268 -2.39 -17.31 14.34
N ARG A 269 -2.03 -17.97 13.22
CA ARG A 269 -1.37 -17.29 12.09
C ARG A 269 -2.22 -16.20 11.42
N LEU A 270 -3.55 -16.33 11.45
CA LEU A 270 -4.50 -15.31 10.95
C LEU A 270 -4.64 -14.17 11.95
N ARG A 271 -4.85 -14.50 13.24
CA ARG A 271 -4.85 -13.55 14.35
C ARG A 271 -3.56 -12.74 14.39
N GLU A 272 -2.42 -13.37 14.11
CA GLU A 272 -1.11 -12.72 13.98
C GLU A 272 -1.04 -11.69 12.85
N ALA A 273 -1.59 -11.98 11.67
CA ALA A 273 -1.64 -11.02 10.58
C ALA A 273 -2.52 -9.82 10.98
N LEU A 274 -3.74 -10.07 11.46
CA LEU A 274 -4.72 -9.04 11.82
C LEU A 274 -4.33 -8.22 13.07
N CYS A 275 -3.59 -8.81 14.02
CA CYS A 275 -3.07 -8.13 15.21
C CYS A 275 -1.61 -7.64 15.06
N THR A 276 -1.12 -7.51 13.83
CA THR A 276 0.12 -6.77 13.54
C THR A 276 0.01 -5.34 14.05
N LEU A 277 1.06 -4.84 14.73
CA LEU A 277 1.20 -3.42 15.10
C LEU A 277 2.34 -2.79 14.31
N GLY A 278 2.20 -1.54 13.89
CA GLY A 278 3.23 -0.80 13.18
C GLY A 278 3.11 0.72 13.28
N ASN A 279 4.07 1.42 12.67
CA ASN A 279 4.12 2.88 12.62
C ASN A 279 4.59 3.45 11.27
N GLY A 280 4.58 2.68 10.19
CA GLY A 280 5.00 3.09 8.85
C GLY A 280 6.51 3.18 8.62
N TYR A 281 7.33 3.06 9.67
CA TYR A 281 8.76 2.74 9.58
C TYR A 281 9.00 1.25 9.81
N PHE A 282 8.42 0.67 10.87
CA PHE A 282 8.44 -0.77 11.11
C PHE A 282 7.09 -1.31 11.62
N ALA A 283 6.96 -2.63 11.55
CA ALA A 283 5.82 -3.37 12.09
C ALA A 283 6.26 -4.71 12.69
N THR A 284 5.37 -5.32 13.47
CA THR A 284 5.57 -6.62 14.11
C THR A 284 4.25 -7.39 14.23
N ARG A 285 4.23 -8.64 13.75
CA ARG A 285 3.05 -9.52 13.74
C ARG A 285 2.48 -9.78 15.14
N GLY A 286 1.19 -10.11 15.21
CA GLY A 286 0.38 -10.32 16.43
C GLY A 286 0.82 -11.40 17.42
N ALA A 287 1.95 -12.07 17.18
CA ALA A 287 2.38 -13.29 17.88
C ALA A 287 2.54 -13.11 19.40
N ALA A 288 2.27 -14.19 20.15
CA ALA A 288 2.46 -14.21 21.60
C ALA A 288 3.95 -14.02 21.96
N PRO A 289 4.31 -13.16 22.94
CA PRO A 289 5.71 -12.93 23.35
C PRO A 289 6.47 -14.17 23.82
N GLU A 290 5.78 -15.17 24.37
CA GLU A 290 6.37 -16.44 24.78
C GLU A 290 6.56 -17.46 23.64
N ALA A 291 5.92 -17.26 22.48
CA ALA A 291 5.93 -18.21 21.37
C ALA A 291 7.18 -18.08 20.46
N ALA A 292 7.58 -19.20 19.87
CA ALA A 292 8.63 -19.28 18.85
C ALA A 292 8.03 -19.40 17.44
N ALA A 293 8.85 -19.24 16.40
CA ALA A 293 8.43 -19.55 15.04
C ALA A 293 8.28 -21.07 14.84
N GLY A 294 7.16 -21.50 14.27
CA GLY A 294 6.80 -22.90 14.08
C GLY A 294 5.52 -23.07 13.26
N PRO A 295 4.84 -24.23 13.33
CA PRO A 295 3.61 -24.48 12.58
C PRO A 295 2.48 -23.50 12.95
N VAL A 296 2.23 -23.31 14.26
CA VAL A 296 1.13 -22.47 14.79
C VAL A 296 1.48 -20.98 14.78
N HIS A 297 2.66 -20.63 15.25
CA HIS A 297 3.07 -19.24 15.45
C HIS A 297 4.14 -18.78 14.45
N TYR A 298 4.03 -17.55 13.94
CA TYR A 298 5.02 -16.92 13.06
C TYR A 298 5.28 -15.46 13.48
N PRO A 299 6.12 -15.22 14.49
CA PRO A 299 6.59 -13.89 14.82
C PRO A 299 7.48 -13.35 13.68
N GLY A 300 7.13 -12.17 13.18
CA GLY A 300 7.90 -11.46 12.15
C GLY A 300 7.98 -9.96 12.44
N THR A 301 9.14 -9.36 12.18
CA THR A 301 9.41 -7.92 12.34
C THR A 301 9.95 -7.38 11.03
N TYR A 302 9.36 -6.31 10.49
CA TYR A 302 9.71 -5.81 9.14
C TYR A 302 9.92 -4.30 9.16
N VAL A 303 10.98 -3.79 8.51
CA VAL A 303 11.21 -2.36 8.25
C VAL A 303 10.86 -2.03 6.81
N ALA A 304 10.18 -0.90 6.61
CA ALA A 304 9.74 -0.42 5.32
C ALA A 304 10.94 -0.24 4.35
N GLY A 305 10.96 -1.02 3.27
CA GLY A 305 12.02 -0.99 2.26
C GLY A 305 13.34 -1.66 2.66
N CYS A 306 13.37 -2.45 3.73
CA CYS A 306 14.51 -3.32 4.04
C CYS A 306 14.40 -4.61 3.22
N TYR A 307 15.02 -4.59 2.03
CA TYR A 307 15.11 -5.72 1.11
C TYR A 307 16.52 -6.35 1.14
N ASP A 308 16.61 -7.64 0.91
CA ASP A 308 17.85 -8.35 0.59
C ASP A 308 17.62 -9.37 -0.53
N ARG A 309 18.70 -9.78 -1.19
CA ARG A 309 18.64 -10.51 -2.46
C ARG A 309 19.52 -11.74 -2.44
N LEU A 310 18.92 -12.92 -2.62
CA LEU A 310 19.60 -14.22 -2.54
C LEU A 310 19.35 -15.07 -3.79
N VAL A 311 20.27 -15.99 -4.07
CA VAL A 311 20.17 -16.93 -5.19
C VAL A 311 19.86 -18.32 -4.66
N SER A 312 18.79 -18.92 -5.18
CA SER A 312 18.26 -20.22 -4.77
C SER A 312 18.45 -21.26 -5.88
N THR A 313 18.67 -22.53 -5.53
CA THR A 313 18.75 -23.63 -6.51
C THR A 313 17.43 -24.39 -6.58
N VAL A 314 16.53 -23.97 -7.46
CA VAL A 314 15.18 -24.54 -7.61
C VAL A 314 15.15 -25.46 -8.83
N ALA A 315 14.79 -26.74 -8.64
CA ALA A 315 14.72 -27.75 -9.71
C ALA A 315 15.97 -27.79 -10.62
N GLY A 316 17.16 -27.62 -10.02
CA GLY A 316 18.46 -27.60 -10.73
C GLY A 316 18.79 -26.28 -11.45
N ARG A 317 17.95 -25.25 -11.34
CA ARG A 317 18.17 -23.90 -11.91
C ARG A 317 18.52 -22.91 -10.82
N GLN A 318 19.41 -21.95 -11.12
CA GLN A 318 19.64 -20.80 -10.25
C GLN A 318 18.51 -19.77 -10.46
N VAL A 319 17.91 -19.30 -9.37
CA VAL A 319 16.88 -18.26 -9.35
C VAL A 319 17.29 -17.18 -8.35
N GLU A 320 17.59 -15.99 -8.85
CA GLU A 320 17.75 -14.79 -8.00
C GLU A 320 16.37 -14.30 -7.56
N ASN A 321 16.25 -13.94 -6.28
CA ASN A 321 15.06 -13.33 -5.71
C ASN A 321 15.48 -12.18 -4.79
N GLU A 322 14.71 -11.10 -4.80
CA GLU A 322 14.75 -10.07 -3.76
C GLU A 322 13.53 -10.22 -2.86
N ASP A 323 13.72 -10.10 -1.55
CA ASP A 323 12.70 -10.35 -0.54
C ASP A 323 12.79 -9.29 0.58
N MET A 324 11.64 -8.82 1.09
CA MET A 324 11.57 -7.98 2.30
C MET A 324 11.98 -8.80 3.52
N VAL A 325 13.00 -8.35 4.24
CA VAL A 325 13.69 -9.17 5.24
C VAL A 325 12.93 -9.22 6.57
N ASN A 326 12.73 -10.42 7.10
CA ASN A 326 12.34 -10.64 8.49
C ASN A 326 13.52 -10.30 9.43
N LEU A 327 13.34 -9.26 10.24
CA LEU A 327 14.37 -8.70 11.13
C LEU A 327 14.35 -9.33 12.51
N PRO A 328 15.43 -9.21 13.31
CA PRO A 328 15.54 -9.82 14.63
C PRO A 328 14.30 -9.60 15.50
N ASN A 329 13.70 -10.71 15.94
CA ASN A 329 12.46 -10.71 16.70
C ASN A 329 12.70 -10.10 18.09
N TRP A 330 12.06 -8.96 18.34
CA TRP A 330 12.18 -8.23 19.60
C TRP A 330 11.14 -8.64 20.64
N LEU A 331 10.11 -9.39 20.28
CA LEU A 331 9.04 -9.81 21.19
C LEU A 331 9.50 -10.70 22.37
N PRO A 332 10.45 -11.66 22.25
CA PRO A 332 10.60 -12.75 23.21
C PRO A 332 10.58 -12.36 24.68
N LEU A 333 9.53 -12.79 25.37
CA LEU A 333 9.32 -12.68 26.80
C LEU A 333 8.60 -13.95 27.27
N ARG A 334 9.39 -14.99 27.55
CA ARG A 334 8.92 -16.31 28.03
C ARG A 334 9.11 -16.45 29.53
N PHE A 335 8.35 -17.34 30.15
CA PHE A 335 8.32 -17.54 31.60
C PHE A 335 8.10 -19.01 31.98
N ARG A 336 8.55 -19.41 33.16
CA ARG A 336 8.35 -20.76 33.71
C ARG A 336 8.21 -20.77 35.23
N PRO A 337 7.31 -21.59 35.81
CA PRO A 337 7.34 -21.88 37.23
C PRO A 337 8.61 -22.68 37.55
N LEU A 338 9.28 -22.32 38.63
CA LEU A 338 10.34 -23.13 39.22
C LEU A 338 9.75 -24.04 40.30
N GLU A 339 10.37 -25.21 40.52
CA GLU A 339 10.11 -25.98 41.73
C GLU A 339 10.48 -25.14 42.96
N GLY A 340 9.50 -24.95 43.85
CA GLY A 340 9.70 -24.27 45.12
C GLY A 340 9.90 -25.30 46.23
N PRO A 341 10.91 -25.13 47.12
CA PRO A 341 10.83 -25.75 48.43
C PRO A 341 9.66 -25.08 49.17
N GLY A 342 8.53 -25.79 49.27
CA GLY A 342 7.46 -25.39 50.18
C GLY A 342 7.97 -25.37 51.62
N PRO A 343 7.32 -24.63 52.54
CA PRO A 343 7.63 -24.75 53.96
C PRO A 343 7.47 -26.22 54.38
N ALA A 344 8.52 -26.77 55.00
CA ALA A 344 8.62 -28.21 55.24
C ALA A 344 7.45 -28.71 56.13
N GLY A 345 6.60 -29.59 55.60
CA GLY A 345 5.51 -30.20 56.36
C GLY A 345 4.28 -30.68 55.56
N ALA A 346 4.11 -30.30 54.30
CA ALA A 346 2.98 -30.77 53.49
C ALA A 346 3.27 -32.13 52.82
N ALA A 347 2.55 -33.17 53.22
CA ALA A 347 2.58 -34.48 52.56
C ALA A 347 1.85 -34.45 51.20
N PRO A 348 2.23 -35.29 50.22
CA PRO A 348 1.54 -35.36 48.94
C PRO A 348 0.10 -35.86 49.13
N ALA A 349 -0.87 -35.07 48.68
CA ALA A 349 -2.27 -35.49 48.61
C ALA A 349 -2.47 -36.52 47.49
N ASP A 350 -3.40 -37.46 47.72
CA ASP A 350 -3.63 -38.60 46.83
C ASP A 350 -4.21 -38.18 45.46
N ARG A 351 -3.80 -38.87 44.39
CA ARG A 351 -4.15 -38.53 42.99
C ARG A 351 -5.51 -39.11 42.61
N GLY A 352 -6.57 -38.60 43.23
CA GLY A 352 -7.95 -38.81 42.81
C GLY A 352 -8.18 -38.36 41.36
N GLY A 353 -8.87 -39.18 40.56
CA GLY A 353 -8.94 -39.03 39.11
C GLY A 353 -9.60 -37.72 38.63
N ALA A 354 -8.96 -37.05 37.67
CA ALA A 354 -9.51 -35.89 36.98
C ALA A 354 -10.60 -36.27 35.96
N ALA A 355 -11.56 -35.36 35.74
CA ALA A 355 -12.57 -35.53 34.71
C ALA A 355 -12.01 -35.25 33.30
N PRO A 356 -12.50 -35.92 32.23
CA PRO A 356 -12.04 -35.68 30.87
C PRO A 356 -12.32 -34.23 30.43
N GLY A 357 -11.29 -33.51 29.99
CA GLY A 357 -11.41 -32.15 29.42
C GLY A 357 -10.81 -31.01 30.26
N ALA A 358 -10.18 -31.29 31.40
CA ALA A 358 -9.33 -30.30 32.08
C ALA A 358 -7.97 -30.14 31.37
N ALA A 359 -7.44 -28.92 31.32
CA ALA A 359 -6.09 -28.66 30.82
C ALA A 359 -5.03 -29.23 31.79
N GLU A 360 -4.00 -29.88 31.28
CA GLU A 360 -2.95 -30.47 32.13
C GLU A 360 -2.06 -29.39 32.77
N PRO A 361 -1.51 -29.62 33.98
CA PRO A 361 -0.60 -28.67 34.62
C PRO A 361 0.72 -28.51 33.86
N VAL A 362 1.31 -27.32 33.94
CA VAL A 362 2.68 -27.07 33.46
C VAL A 362 3.68 -27.90 34.27
N ASP A 363 4.55 -28.65 33.60
CA ASP A 363 5.70 -29.30 34.25
C ASP A 363 6.65 -28.24 34.83
N ALA A 364 7.04 -28.39 36.09
CA ALA A 364 7.94 -27.43 36.74
C ALA A 364 9.30 -27.37 36.01
N GLY A 365 9.78 -26.16 35.75
CA GLY A 365 10.99 -25.94 34.95
C GLY A 365 10.79 -25.98 33.43
N ARG A 366 9.60 -26.30 32.89
CA ARG A 366 9.29 -26.16 31.45
C ARG A 366 8.86 -24.72 31.13
N TRP A 367 9.31 -24.20 29.99
CA TRP A 367 8.85 -22.88 29.50
C TRP A 367 7.37 -22.97 29.11
N ILE A 368 6.57 -22.03 29.60
CA ILE A 368 5.15 -21.93 29.22
C ILE A 368 5.07 -21.44 27.78
N SER A 369 4.35 -22.22 26.96
CA SER A 369 3.85 -21.87 25.63
C SER A 369 2.35 -22.22 25.60
N PRO A 370 1.48 -21.39 25.01
CA PRO A 370 0.06 -21.71 24.92
C PRO A 370 -0.23 -22.95 24.04
N ASP A 371 0.66 -23.32 23.11
CA ASP A 371 0.56 -24.58 22.33
C ASP A 371 0.63 -25.82 23.22
N GLU A 372 1.59 -25.84 24.15
CA GLU A 372 1.90 -26.99 25.01
C GLU A 372 1.10 -26.98 26.31
N HIS A 373 0.69 -25.79 26.76
CA HIS A 373 0.05 -25.53 28.04
C HIS A 373 -1.14 -24.59 27.81
N PRO A 374 -2.26 -25.10 27.24
CA PRO A 374 -3.38 -24.27 26.84
C PRO A 374 -3.98 -23.50 28.04
N PRO A 375 -4.11 -22.17 27.95
CA PRO A 375 -4.58 -21.36 29.08
C PRO A 375 -6.08 -21.57 29.34
N ALA A 376 -6.44 -21.74 30.61
CA ALA A 376 -7.80 -21.96 31.07
C ALA A 376 -8.74 -20.76 30.86
N GLU A 377 -8.18 -19.55 30.76
CA GLU A 377 -8.87 -18.36 30.24
C GLU A 377 -7.97 -17.68 29.21
N TYR A 378 -8.54 -17.25 28.07
CA TYR A 378 -7.83 -16.47 27.05
C TYR A 378 -8.69 -15.36 26.48
N HIS A 379 -8.14 -14.15 26.44
CA HIS A 379 -8.69 -12.99 25.74
C HIS A 379 -7.56 -12.22 25.06
N GLN A 380 -7.76 -11.84 23.80
CA GLN A 380 -6.85 -10.99 23.03
C GLN A 380 -7.69 -9.85 22.45
N CYS A 381 -7.22 -8.60 22.59
CA CYS A 381 -7.94 -7.42 22.11
C CYS A 381 -6.99 -6.42 21.46
N LEU A 382 -7.24 -6.11 20.19
CA LEU A 382 -6.60 -5.05 19.42
C LEU A 382 -7.42 -3.77 19.55
N ASP A 383 -6.86 -2.76 20.21
CA ASP A 383 -7.40 -1.40 20.30
C ASP A 383 -6.99 -0.62 19.04
N LEU A 384 -7.90 -0.47 18.09
CA LEU A 384 -7.67 0.25 16.83
C LEU A 384 -7.49 1.76 17.06
N ARG A 385 -8.09 2.30 18.12
CA ARG A 385 -8.06 3.74 18.40
C ARG A 385 -6.75 4.16 19.05
N GLY A 386 -6.31 3.42 20.06
CA GLY A 386 -5.04 3.63 20.75
C GLY A 386 -3.84 2.96 20.05
N GLY A 387 -4.08 2.01 19.16
CA GLY A 387 -3.08 1.28 18.38
C GLY A 387 -2.29 0.24 19.15
N THR A 388 -2.92 -0.42 20.12
CA THR A 388 -2.26 -1.36 21.03
C THR A 388 -2.85 -2.76 20.92
N LEU A 389 -2.02 -3.77 21.19
CA LEU A 389 -2.48 -5.15 21.36
C LEU A 389 -2.41 -5.51 22.84
N THR A 390 -3.50 -6.04 23.35
CA THR A 390 -3.62 -6.57 24.71
C THR A 390 -3.94 -8.07 24.67
N ARG A 391 -3.45 -8.80 25.67
CA ARG A 391 -3.70 -10.23 25.84
C ARG A 391 -3.75 -10.56 27.32
N ARG A 392 -4.77 -11.30 27.75
CA ARG A 392 -4.94 -11.82 29.10
C ARG A 392 -5.08 -13.33 29.01
N ALA A 393 -4.18 -14.05 29.66
CA ALA A 393 -4.16 -15.50 29.74
C ALA A 393 -4.08 -15.96 31.20
N VAL A 394 -4.77 -17.05 31.55
CA VAL A 394 -4.64 -17.72 32.86
C VAL A 394 -4.12 -19.13 32.65
N PHE A 395 -2.91 -19.41 33.12
CA PHE A 395 -2.25 -20.71 32.97
C PHE A 395 -2.36 -21.54 34.25
N PRO A 396 -2.63 -22.86 34.16
CA PRO A 396 -2.50 -23.77 35.30
C PRO A 396 -1.02 -23.96 35.66
N LEU A 397 -0.71 -24.00 36.95
CA LEU A 397 0.64 -24.23 37.50
C LEU A 397 0.77 -25.64 38.09
N PRO A 398 2.00 -26.19 38.17
CA PRO A 398 2.24 -27.42 38.93
C PRO A 398 1.80 -27.22 40.39
N GLY A 399 1.17 -28.25 40.96
CA GLY A 399 0.56 -28.17 42.30
C GLY A 399 -0.84 -27.55 42.35
N GLY A 400 -1.43 -27.15 41.22
CA GLY A 400 -2.86 -26.79 41.12
C GLY A 400 -3.19 -25.31 41.35
N GLY A 401 -2.18 -24.44 41.53
CA GLY A 401 -2.38 -22.99 41.48
C GLY A 401 -2.51 -22.46 40.05
N ARG A 402 -2.79 -21.16 39.90
CA ARG A 402 -2.90 -20.50 38.58
C ARG A 402 -2.08 -19.21 38.50
N LEU A 403 -1.58 -18.92 37.30
CA LEU A 403 -0.86 -17.70 36.95
C LEU A 403 -1.70 -16.87 35.97
N LEU A 404 -2.09 -15.67 36.37
CA LEU A 404 -2.62 -14.64 35.48
C LEU A 404 -1.45 -13.91 34.81
N VAL A 405 -1.49 -13.84 33.48
CA VAL A 405 -0.52 -13.15 32.62
C VAL A 405 -1.27 -12.12 31.79
N GLU A 406 -0.98 -10.84 32.04
CA GLU A 406 -1.57 -9.72 31.30
C GLU A 406 -0.50 -8.96 30.51
N GLN A 407 -0.62 -8.97 29.19
CA GLN A 407 0.32 -8.35 28.26
C GLN A 407 -0.33 -7.15 27.56
N CYS A 408 0.43 -6.08 27.39
CA CYS A 408 0.03 -4.91 26.60
C CYS A 408 1.24 -4.38 25.83
N ARG A 409 1.10 -4.14 24.53
CA ARG A 409 2.22 -3.73 23.67
C ARG A 409 1.82 -2.69 22.62
N LEU A 410 2.82 -1.92 22.19
CA LEU A 410 2.70 -0.87 21.18
C LEU A 410 3.92 -0.84 20.26
N VAL A 411 3.71 -0.38 19.02
CA VAL A 411 4.77 0.12 18.13
C VAL A 411 4.55 1.63 17.99
N HIS A 412 5.53 2.45 18.39
CA HIS A 412 5.24 3.80 18.85
C HIS A 412 4.98 4.78 17.70
N MET A 413 3.71 5.01 17.37
CA MET A 413 3.28 5.99 16.35
C MET A 413 3.83 7.43 16.54
N GLY A 414 4.34 7.79 17.73
CA GLY A 414 4.97 9.11 17.98
C GLY A 414 6.50 9.16 17.80
N ASP A 415 7.18 8.03 17.62
CA ASP A 415 8.63 7.91 17.44
C ASP A 415 8.89 6.65 16.61
N PRO A 416 9.35 6.78 15.34
CA PRO A 416 9.37 5.67 14.41
C PRO A 416 10.23 4.48 14.87
N HIS A 417 11.20 4.70 15.77
CA HIS A 417 12.17 3.68 16.17
C HIS A 417 11.78 2.89 17.43
N LEU A 418 10.76 3.32 18.19
CA LEU A 418 10.43 2.71 19.47
C LEU A 418 9.27 1.70 19.39
N ALA A 419 9.38 0.62 20.15
CA ALA A 419 8.26 -0.24 20.53
C ALA A 419 8.40 -0.66 22.01
N ALA A 420 7.33 -1.20 22.59
CA ALA A 420 7.36 -1.68 23.96
C ALA A 420 6.33 -2.78 24.23
N LEU A 421 6.65 -3.63 25.20
CA LEU A 421 5.81 -4.69 25.76
C LEU A 421 5.84 -4.59 27.29
N ARG A 422 4.66 -4.54 27.91
CA ARG A 422 4.45 -4.85 29.32
C ARG A 422 3.95 -6.27 29.46
N THR A 423 4.44 -6.98 30.46
CA THR A 423 3.84 -8.23 30.96
C THR A 423 3.66 -8.11 32.47
N VAL A 424 2.46 -8.39 32.96
CA VAL A 424 2.12 -8.42 34.39
C VAL A 424 1.85 -9.86 34.78
N PHE A 425 2.52 -10.33 35.82
CA PHE A 425 2.37 -11.65 36.40
C PHE A 425 1.68 -11.53 37.75
N THR A 426 0.57 -12.24 37.94
CA THR A 426 -0.12 -12.34 39.23
C THR A 426 -0.40 -13.81 39.54
N ALA A 427 0.19 -14.33 40.61
CA ALA A 427 -0.17 -15.64 41.13
C ALA A 427 -1.54 -15.54 41.84
N LEU A 428 -2.49 -16.40 41.48
CA LEU A 428 -3.88 -16.27 41.93
C LEU A 428 -4.15 -16.98 43.26
N ASP A 429 -3.62 -18.21 43.42
CA ASP A 429 -4.06 -19.13 44.48
C ASP A 429 -3.00 -19.38 45.58
N GLY A 430 -1.73 -19.16 45.28
CA GLY A 430 -0.60 -19.43 46.19
C GLY A 430 0.70 -18.79 45.70
N PRO A 431 1.72 -18.64 46.57
CA PRO A 431 2.99 -18.01 46.21
C PRO A 431 3.76 -18.87 45.19
N CYS A 432 4.45 -18.22 44.25
CA CYS A 432 5.15 -18.89 43.15
C CYS A 432 6.50 -18.22 42.85
N ARG A 433 7.54 -18.99 42.55
CA ARG A 433 8.80 -18.45 41.98
C ARG A 433 8.78 -18.65 40.47
N LEU A 434 8.80 -17.55 39.72
CA LEU A 434 8.69 -17.54 38.26
C LEU A 434 10.00 -17.06 37.64
N GLU A 435 10.71 -17.90 36.88
CA GLU A 435 11.81 -17.41 36.04
C GLU A 435 11.23 -16.84 34.75
N PHE A 436 11.69 -15.65 34.32
CA PHE A 436 11.38 -15.10 33.01
C PHE A 436 12.66 -14.89 32.19
N GLU A 437 12.51 -14.86 30.87
CA GLU A 437 13.57 -14.47 29.92
C GLU A 437 13.03 -13.39 28.97
N SER A 438 13.62 -12.20 29.01
CA SER A 438 13.39 -11.12 28.05
C SER A 438 14.55 -11.09 27.05
N ALA A 439 14.31 -11.38 25.77
CA ALA A 439 15.38 -11.54 24.77
C ALA A 439 15.14 -10.84 23.42
N LEU A 440 16.24 -10.55 22.73
CA LEU A 440 16.31 -10.25 21.30
C LEU A 440 16.81 -11.49 20.57
N ASP A 441 16.15 -11.86 19.47
CA ASP A 441 16.39 -13.11 18.75
C ASP A 441 16.72 -12.85 17.27
N GLY A 442 17.97 -13.12 16.89
CA GLY A 442 18.50 -12.97 15.54
C GLY A 442 18.51 -14.25 14.72
N ALA A 443 17.97 -15.37 15.22
CA ALA A 443 17.86 -16.64 14.50
C ALA A 443 16.67 -16.68 13.51
N VAL A 444 16.14 -15.52 13.13
CA VAL A 444 15.00 -15.38 12.21
C VAL A 444 15.39 -15.69 10.76
N THR A 445 14.42 -16.17 10.00
CA THR A 445 14.50 -16.38 8.54
C THR A 445 13.21 -15.92 7.88
N ASN A 446 13.23 -15.75 6.56
CA ASN A 446 12.02 -15.61 5.76
C ASN A 446 11.42 -17.01 5.49
N ALA A 447 10.46 -17.42 6.32
CA ALA A 447 9.77 -18.70 6.26
C ALA A 447 8.23 -18.57 6.46
N GLY A 448 7.68 -17.37 6.33
CA GLY A 448 6.26 -17.07 6.57
C GLY A 448 5.31 -17.57 5.48
N VAL A 449 5.87 -18.08 4.38
CA VAL A 449 5.15 -18.50 3.17
C VAL A 449 5.63 -19.90 2.75
N GLU A 450 4.78 -20.91 2.92
CA GLU A 450 5.12 -22.32 2.71
C GLU A 450 5.65 -22.61 1.28
N ARG A 451 5.06 -21.96 0.26
CA ARG A 451 5.50 -22.10 -1.15
C ARG A 451 6.87 -21.48 -1.46
N TYR A 452 7.51 -20.80 -0.51
CA TYR A 452 8.84 -20.20 -0.65
C TYR A 452 9.92 -21.00 0.11
N ARG A 453 9.59 -22.10 0.80
CA ARG A 453 10.53 -22.93 1.59
C ARG A 453 11.74 -23.48 0.79
N ASP A 454 11.60 -23.63 -0.52
CA ASP A 454 12.66 -24.13 -1.42
C ASP A 454 13.62 -22.98 -1.87
N LEU A 455 13.43 -21.78 -1.31
CA LEU A 455 14.23 -20.58 -1.56
C LEU A 455 15.11 -20.23 -0.36
N ALA A 456 16.21 -19.52 -0.62
CA ALA A 456 17.09 -19.03 0.44
C ALA A 456 16.42 -17.87 1.19
N GLY A 457 16.03 -18.11 2.45
CA GLY A 457 15.46 -17.11 3.36
C GLY A 457 16.40 -16.68 4.50
N ASP A 458 17.68 -17.07 4.45
CA ASP A 458 18.71 -16.83 5.48
C ASP A 458 19.42 -15.46 5.32
N HIS A 459 18.63 -14.40 5.08
CA HIS A 459 19.09 -13.05 4.71
C HIS A 459 20.03 -12.36 5.71
N LEU A 460 19.98 -12.72 6.99
CA LEU A 460 20.80 -12.09 8.03
C LEU A 460 22.18 -12.77 8.15
N THR A 461 23.20 -11.98 8.46
CA THR A 461 24.56 -12.44 8.73
C THR A 461 25.29 -11.47 9.66
N GLU A 462 26.49 -11.85 10.10
CA GLU A 462 27.31 -11.12 11.09
C GLU A 462 26.50 -10.66 12.31
N VAL A 463 25.68 -11.57 12.86
CA VAL A 463 24.96 -11.32 14.11
C VAL A 463 25.96 -11.19 15.25
N ARG A 464 25.75 -10.18 16.11
CA ARG A 464 26.59 -9.86 17.26
C ARG A 464 25.68 -9.40 18.39
N THR A 465 25.94 -9.88 19.60
CA THR A 465 25.16 -9.57 20.79
C THR A 465 26.02 -8.86 21.83
N GLY A 466 25.39 -8.12 22.73
CA GLY A 466 26.08 -7.52 23.87
C GLY A 466 25.17 -6.81 24.85
N ALA A 467 25.79 -6.29 25.90
CA ALA A 467 25.17 -5.38 26.86
C ALA A 467 25.68 -3.95 26.64
N ALA A 468 24.93 -2.98 27.15
CA ALA A 468 25.40 -1.63 27.46
C ALA A 468 25.11 -1.35 28.94
N ASP A 469 25.81 -0.40 29.55
CA ASP A 469 25.73 -0.11 30.99
C ASP A 469 24.28 0.01 31.48
N GLY A 470 23.93 -0.77 32.53
CA GLY A 470 22.64 -0.76 33.20
C GLY A 470 21.70 -1.89 32.78
N ASP A 471 20.53 -1.52 32.27
CA ASP A 471 19.38 -2.39 32.00
C ASP A 471 19.17 -2.70 30.51
N VAL A 472 20.21 -2.48 29.68
CA VAL A 472 20.13 -2.51 28.21
C VAL A 472 20.98 -3.63 27.60
N LEU A 473 20.32 -4.51 26.84
CA LEU A 473 20.94 -5.46 25.93
C LEU A 473 20.79 -5.00 24.48
N TRP A 474 21.62 -5.51 23.59
CA TRP A 474 21.55 -5.21 22.15
C TRP A 474 21.94 -6.39 21.27
N LEU A 475 21.39 -6.37 20.06
CA LEU A 475 21.72 -7.28 18.96
C LEU A 475 21.92 -6.42 17.70
N SER A 476 23.03 -6.66 16.99
CA SER A 476 23.33 -6.04 15.70
C SER A 476 23.57 -7.14 14.67
N CYS A 477 23.10 -6.96 13.45
CA CYS A 477 23.32 -7.87 12.33
C CYS A 477 23.39 -7.07 11.01
N ARG A 478 23.57 -7.75 9.89
CA ARG A 478 23.55 -7.14 8.56
C ARG A 478 22.86 -8.07 7.55
N THR A 479 22.18 -7.51 6.56
CA THR A 479 21.74 -8.29 5.39
C THR A 479 22.94 -8.76 4.56
N ARG A 480 22.77 -9.82 3.75
CA ARG A 480 23.88 -10.49 3.08
C ARG A 480 24.31 -9.80 1.79
N SER A 481 23.38 -9.44 0.92
CA SER A 481 23.68 -8.82 -0.38
C SER A 481 23.49 -7.31 -0.37
N SER A 482 22.41 -6.80 0.23
CA SER A 482 22.14 -5.37 0.35
C SER A 482 22.95 -4.67 1.45
N GLN A 483 23.69 -5.42 2.27
CA GLN A 483 24.64 -4.96 3.29
C GLN A 483 24.06 -3.93 4.28
N THR A 484 22.73 -3.90 4.45
CA THR A 484 22.04 -3.02 5.40
C THR A 484 22.32 -3.52 6.81
N VAL A 485 22.95 -2.68 7.64
CA VAL A 485 23.18 -2.98 9.06
C VAL A 485 21.89 -2.69 9.82
N ILE A 486 21.42 -3.66 10.61
CA ILE A 486 20.27 -3.54 11.51
C ILE A 486 20.77 -3.65 12.94
N ALA A 487 20.25 -2.82 13.83
CA ALA A 487 20.48 -2.98 15.26
C ALA A 487 19.20 -2.76 16.07
N THR A 488 19.03 -3.60 17.09
CA THR A 488 17.94 -3.53 18.05
C THR A 488 18.53 -3.50 19.45
N ALA A 489 18.06 -2.58 20.28
CA ALA A 489 18.43 -2.50 21.69
C ALA A 489 17.19 -2.66 22.56
N ALA A 490 17.28 -3.44 23.63
CA ALA A 490 16.20 -3.78 24.54
C ALA A 490 16.54 -3.41 25.98
N ARG A 491 15.66 -2.66 26.61
CA ARG A 491 15.74 -2.26 28.01
C ARG A 491 14.65 -2.97 28.81
N THR A 492 15.04 -3.75 29.82
CA THR A 492 14.09 -4.54 30.62
C THR A 492 14.08 -4.08 32.08
N ARG A 493 12.91 -3.68 32.59
CA ARG A 493 12.69 -3.21 33.97
C ARG A 493 11.63 -4.03 34.67
N VAL A 494 11.78 -4.21 35.97
CA VAL A 494 10.80 -4.91 36.83
C VAL A 494 10.29 -3.96 37.92
N THR A 495 9.00 -4.03 38.21
CA THR A 495 8.36 -3.35 39.36
C THR A 495 7.39 -4.29 40.08
N GLY A 496 7.13 -4.05 41.37
CA GLY A 496 6.30 -4.91 42.22
C GLY A 496 7.09 -5.98 43.00
N ALA A 497 8.24 -6.42 42.48
CA ALA A 497 9.20 -7.29 43.17
C ALA A 497 10.65 -6.87 42.86
N VAL A 498 11.60 -7.36 43.67
CA VAL A 498 13.05 -7.32 43.36
C VAL A 498 13.40 -8.60 42.61
N PRO A 499 14.01 -8.54 41.42
CA PRO A 499 14.43 -9.75 40.70
C PRO A 499 15.58 -10.45 41.41
N GLU A 500 15.40 -11.75 41.69
CA GLU A 500 16.43 -12.66 42.16
C GLU A 500 17.31 -13.14 40.99
N ASP A 501 18.60 -13.35 41.25
CA ASP A 501 19.57 -13.95 40.31
C ASP A 501 19.50 -13.41 38.86
N PRO A 502 19.62 -12.09 38.62
CA PRO A 502 19.58 -11.52 37.29
C PRO A 502 20.85 -11.86 36.48
N ARG A 503 20.66 -12.51 35.32
CA ARG A 503 21.75 -12.98 34.44
C ARG A 503 21.54 -12.52 33.01
N ASP A 504 22.59 -11.96 32.41
CA ASP A 504 22.64 -11.69 30.97
C ASP A 504 23.20 -12.90 30.21
N LEU A 505 22.53 -13.23 29.11
CA LEU A 505 22.79 -14.36 28.22
C LEU A 505 23.13 -13.80 26.84
N LEU A 506 24.42 -13.83 26.50
CA LEU A 506 24.95 -13.30 25.25
C LEU A 506 25.43 -14.48 24.41
N GLU A 507 24.49 -15.03 23.64
CA GLU A 507 24.68 -16.15 22.73
C GLU A 507 24.92 -15.60 21.29
N GLU A 508 25.41 -16.43 20.38
CA GLU A 508 25.79 -16.01 19.01
C GLU A 508 24.65 -15.29 18.26
N LEU A 509 23.42 -15.81 18.39
CA LEU A 509 22.23 -15.28 17.72
C LEU A 509 21.21 -14.63 18.68
N ARG A 510 21.47 -14.57 19.99
CA ARG A 510 20.46 -14.21 21.00
C ARG A 510 21.04 -13.38 22.15
N ALA A 511 20.39 -12.26 22.47
CA ALA A 511 20.73 -11.40 23.60
C ALA A 511 19.56 -11.40 24.60
N GLY A 512 19.66 -12.16 25.69
CA GLY A 512 18.59 -12.33 26.68
C GLY A 512 18.99 -11.93 28.09
N ARG A 513 18.03 -11.51 28.90
CA ARG A 513 18.15 -11.37 30.36
C ARG A 513 17.18 -12.32 31.04
N ARG A 514 17.69 -13.18 31.93
CA ARG A 514 16.87 -13.96 32.87
C ARG A 514 16.92 -13.37 34.27
N ALA A 515 15.86 -13.57 35.03
CA ALA A 515 15.82 -13.38 36.48
C ALA A 515 14.62 -14.16 37.05
N VAL A 516 14.65 -14.43 38.36
CA VAL A 516 13.54 -15.07 39.08
C VAL A 516 12.71 -14.00 39.81
N LEU A 517 11.40 -14.14 39.75
CA LEU A 517 10.42 -13.28 40.41
C LEU A 517 9.73 -14.05 41.53
N PRO A 518 9.87 -13.65 42.80
CA PRO A 518 8.97 -14.10 43.86
C PRO A 518 7.60 -13.43 43.66
N LEU A 519 6.58 -14.24 43.41
CA LEU A 519 5.18 -13.79 43.25
C LEU A 519 4.38 -14.13 44.51
N GLU A 520 3.83 -13.11 45.14
CA GLU A 520 2.89 -13.25 46.26
C GLU A 520 1.43 -13.33 45.75
N PRO A 521 0.53 -14.08 46.43
CA PRO A 521 -0.87 -14.20 46.02
C PRO A 521 -1.56 -12.84 45.84
N GLY A 522 -2.18 -12.65 44.67
CA GLY A 522 -2.91 -11.43 44.31
C GLY A 522 -2.06 -10.17 44.16
N ARG A 523 -0.72 -10.25 44.23
CA ARG A 523 0.17 -9.09 44.05
C ARG A 523 0.81 -9.10 42.64
N PRO A 524 0.49 -8.11 41.78
CA PRO A 524 1.03 -8.06 40.43
C PRO A 524 2.51 -7.64 40.42
N VAL A 525 3.34 -8.42 39.71
CA VAL A 525 4.73 -8.05 39.36
C VAL A 525 4.78 -7.74 37.87
N THR A 526 5.34 -6.58 37.52
CA THR A 526 5.34 -6.07 36.13
C THR A 526 6.75 -6.10 35.54
N VAL A 527 6.88 -6.64 34.33
CA VAL A 527 8.08 -6.57 33.49
C VAL A 527 7.79 -5.65 32.29
N ASP A 528 8.46 -4.50 32.25
CA ASP A 528 8.41 -3.55 31.13
C ASP A 528 9.66 -3.73 30.25
N LYS A 529 9.43 -4.08 28.98
CA LYS A 529 10.45 -4.20 27.92
C LYS A 529 10.27 -3.05 26.93
N THR A 530 11.18 -2.07 26.93
CA THR A 530 11.26 -1.04 25.88
C THR A 530 12.28 -1.48 24.83
N VAL A 531 12.01 -1.27 23.55
CA VAL A 531 12.99 -1.53 22.47
C VAL A 531 13.14 -0.35 21.52
N ALA A 532 14.33 -0.19 20.97
CA ALA A 532 14.62 0.72 19.85
C ALA A 532 15.20 -0.08 18.67
N LEU A 533 14.75 0.21 17.45
CA LEU A 533 15.21 -0.42 16.20
C LEU A 533 15.70 0.64 15.21
N HIS A 534 16.95 0.50 14.77
CA HIS A 534 17.59 1.37 13.79
C HIS A 534 18.26 0.57 12.66
N THR A 535 18.36 1.19 11.48
CA THR A 535 19.06 0.61 10.32
C THR A 535 20.07 1.59 9.71
N SER A 536 21.02 1.10 8.91
CA SER A 536 21.93 1.96 8.13
C SER A 536 21.25 2.73 6.99
N ARG A 537 19.93 2.64 6.84
CA ARG A 537 19.11 3.46 5.93
C ARG A 537 18.60 4.74 6.59
N ASP A 538 18.69 4.85 7.91
CA ASP A 538 18.11 5.93 8.68
C ASP A 538 18.89 7.24 8.49
N PRO A 539 18.23 8.40 8.34
CA PRO A 539 18.91 9.69 8.22
C PRO A 539 19.54 10.12 9.55
N ALA A 540 20.61 10.92 9.46
CA ALA A 540 21.25 11.64 10.57
C ALA A 540 21.82 10.80 11.75
N ILE A 541 21.93 9.48 11.63
CA ILE A 541 22.63 8.63 12.62
C ILE A 541 24.12 8.44 12.27
N GLY A 542 24.95 8.20 13.29
CA GLY A 542 26.37 7.83 13.12
C GLY A 542 26.66 6.32 13.14
N SER A 543 25.76 5.53 13.71
CA SER A 543 25.80 4.05 13.75
C SER A 543 24.44 3.54 14.22
N PRO A 544 23.83 2.51 13.57
CA PRO A 544 22.54 1.98 14.00
C PRO A 544 22.54 1.45 15.43
N LEU A 545 23.60 0.73 15.81
CA LEU A 545 23.75 0.18 17.16
C LEU A 545 23.80 1.28 18.22
N ARG A 546 24.57 2.36 17.96
CA ARG A 546 24.61 3.49 18.88
C ARG A 546 23.26 4.20 18.94
N ALA A 547 22.61 4.43 17.81
CA ALA A 547 21.30 5.08 17.78
C ALA A 547 20.25 4.28 18.59
N ALA A 548 20.21 2.95 18.45
CA ALA A 548 19.33 2.09 19.24
C ALA A 548 19.64 2.12 20.74
N VAL A 549 20.91 2.00 21.14
CA VAL A 549 21.31 2.05 22.56
C VAL A 549 21.02 3.41 23.19
N ASP A 550 21.38 4.52 22.52
CA ASP A 550 21.14 5.87 23.02
C ASP A 550 19.61 6.13 23.09
N ARG A 551 18.83 5.76 22.06
CA ARG A 551 17.36 5.96 22.03
C ARG A 551 16.61 5.14 23.08
N VAL A 552 16.98 3.87 23.32
CA VAL A 552 16.30 3.04 24.34
C VAL A 552 16.67 3.45 25.77
N ARG A 553 17.84 4.08 25.96
CA ARG A 553 18.22 4.73 27.23
C ARG A 553 17.38 5.98 27.50
N GLU A 554 17.25 6.86 26.50
CA GLU A 554 16.50 8.13 26.57
C GLU A 554 14.97 7.93 26.66
N ALA A 555 14.43 6.83 26.11
CA ALA A 555 13.00 6.56 26.12
C ALA A 555 12.40 6.56 27.56
N PRO A 556 11.28 7.23 27.83
CA PRO A 556 10.66 7.22 29.15
C PRO A 556 10.06 5.84 29.51
N GLY A 557 9.49 5.73 30.71
CA GLY A 557 8.75 4.53 31.13
C GLY A 557 7.46 4.34 30.33
N LEU A 558 6.93 3.11 30.27
CA LEU A 558 5.81 2.77 29.39
C LEU A 558 4.56 3.66 29.55
N PRO A 559 4.13 4.11 30.74
CA PRO A 559 2.95 4.98 30.85
C PRO A 559 3.07 6.25 30.00
N ALA A 560 4.22 6.93 30.06
CA ALA A 560 4.46 8.14 29.27
C ALA A 560 4.57 7.84 27.76
N LEU A 561 5.17 6.70 27.38
CA LEU A 561 5.16 6.23 25.98
C LEU A 561 3.72 5.95 25.50
N MET A 562 2.87 5.38 26.34
CA MET A 562 1.47 5.08 26.02
C MET A 562 0.68 6.38 25.78
N ASP A 563 0.91 7.41 26.61
CA ASP A 563 0.27 8.71 26.45
C ASP A 563 0.71 9.40 25.14
N THR A 564 2.01 9.41 24.83
CA THR A 564 2.51 9.99 23.57
C THR A 564 2.13 9.18 22.33
N HIS A 565 1.97 7.86 22.48
CA HIS A 565 1.49 6.96 21.44
C HIS A 565 0.03 7.25 21.09
N ARG A 566 -0.86 7.22 22.09
CA ARG A 566 -2.29 7.49 21.93
C ARG A 566 -2.55 8.89 21.41
N ALA A 567 -1.85 9.90 21.93
CA ALA A 567 -1.94 11.26 21.42
C ALA A 567 -1.47 11.40 19.95
N SER A 568 -0.62 10.49 19.46
CA SER A 568 -0.22 10.43 18.04
C SER A 568 -1.27 9.76 17.18
N TRP A 569 -1.86 8.64 17.63
CA TRP A 569 -2.99 8.01 16.97
C TRP A 569 -4.23 8.92 16.90
N ASP A 570 -4.59 9.60 17.99
CA ASP A 570 -5.66 10.61 18.03
C ASP A 570 -5.42 11.74 17.01
N ARG A 571 -4.17 12.15 16.78
CA ARG A 571 -3.82 13.11 15.72
C ARG A 571 -3.99 12.54 14.32
N LEU A 572 -3.71 11.25 14.14
CA LEU A 572 -3.80 10.56 12.85
C LEU A 572 -5.26 10.29 12.46
N TRP A 573 -6.07 9.76 13.38
CA TRP A 573 -7.50 9.53 13.19
C TRP A 573 -8.26 10.81 12.82
N ARG A 574 -7.97 11.96 13.46
CA ARG A 574 -8.57 13.27 13.10
C ARG A 574 -8.22 13.80 11.70
N ARG A 575 -7.29 13.18 10.98
CA ARG A 575 -6.90 13.53 9.60
C ARG A 575 -7.46 12.56 8.56
N ALA A 576 -7.87 11.38 8.99
CA ALA A 576 -8.33 10.27 8.17
C ALA A 576 -9.73 9.80 8.60
N GLU A 577 -10.53 10.70 9.18
CA GLU A 577 -11.83 10.36 9.73
C GLU A 577 -12.78 9.89 8.62
N LEU A 578 -13.22 8.63 8.75
CA LEU A 578 -14.22 7.97 7.91
C LEU A 578 -15.15 7.20 8.86
N ALA A 579 -16.41 7.62 8.95
CA ALA A 579 -17.41 7.05 9.82
C ALA A 579 -18.57 6.47 9.00
N VAL A 580 -18.89 5.21 9.30
CA VAL A 580 -19.99 4.43 8.75
C VAL A 580 -20.58 3.64 9.93
N PRO A 581 -21.92 3.52 10.07
CA PRO A 581 -22.52 2.76 11.16
C PRO A 581 -22.42 1.24 10.94
N GLY A 582 -22.67 0.46 12.00
CA GLY A 582 -22.81 -0.99 11.92
C GLY A 582 -21.50 -1.76 11.71
N GLU A 583 -21.64 -3.02 11.30
CA GLU A 583 -20.52 -3.98 11.17
C GLU A 583 -19.53 -3.57 10.07
N ALA A 584 -20.05 -3.07 8.94
CA ALA A 584 -19.23 -2.48 7.88
C ALA A 584 -18.35 -1.34 8.43
N GLY A 585 -18.89 -0.54 9.35
CA GLY A 585 -18.15 0.51 10.07
C GLY A 585 -17.03 0.01 10.98
N ARG A 586 -17.17 -1.17 11.61
CA ARG A 586 -16.09 -1.78 12.42
C ARG A 586 -14.97 -2.29 11.53
N ILE A 587 -15.32 -2.97 10.43
CA ILE A 587 -14.36 -3.51 9.46
C ILE A 587 -13.63 -2.40 8.70
N LEU A 588 -14.32 -1.34 8.27
CA LEU A 588 -13.68 -0.17 7.64
C LEU A 588 -12.66 0.50 8.57
N ARG A 589 -12.89 0.51 9.89
CA ARG A 589 -11.92 1.00 10.88
C ARG A 589 -10.71 0.07 11.04
N LEU A 590 -10.89 -1.25 10.96
CA LEU A 590 -9.78 -2.20 10.90
C LEU A 590 -8.94 -1.97 9.63
N HIS A 591 -9.57 -1.86 8.47
CA HIS A 591 -8.90 -1.60 7.19
C HIS A 591 -8.14 -0.25 7.19
N LEU A 592 -8.77 0.79 7.73
CA LEU A 592 -8.15 2.10 7.89
C LEU A 592 -6.98 2.09 8.89
N PHE A 593 -7.10 1.38 10.01
CA PHE A 593 -6.00 1.16 10.95
C PHE A 593 -4.79 0.51 10.26
N HIS A 594 -5.00 -0.57 9.51
CA HIS A 594 -3.95 -1.26 8.75
C HIS A 594 -3.28 -0.36 7.68
N VAL A 595 -4.07 0.43 6.95
CA VAL A 595 -3.55 1.42 5.99
C VAL A 595 -2.72 2.49 6.69
N LEU A 596 -3.20 3.06 7.80
CA LEU A 596 -2.53 4.13 8.54
C LEU A 596 -1.26 3.68 9.28
N GLN A 597 -1.19 2.43 9.76
CA GLN A 597 0.04 1.89 10.36
C GLN A 597 1.06 1.38 9.33
N THR A 598 0.65 1.16 8.08
CA THR A 598 1.57 0.83 6.98
C THR A 598 2.11 2.09 6.30
N LEU A 599 1.25 3.08 6.06
CA LEU A 599 1.51 4.28 5.28
C LEU A 599 1.26 5.52 6.14
N SER A 600 2.02 5.62 7.22
CA SER A 600 1.89 6.64 8.27
C SER A 600 2.57 7.96 7.87
N PRO A 601 2.45 9.03 8.68
CA PRO A 601 3.23 10.25 8.48
C PRO A 601 4.75 10.02 8.42
N HIS A 602 5.30 8.99 9.10
CA HIS A 602 6.72 8.65 9.06
C HIS A 602 7.14 8.14 7.67
N THR A 603 6.23 7.46 6.96
CA THR A 603 6.44 6.98 5.58
C THR A 603 6.72 8.12 4.60
N ALA A 604 6.33 9.37 4.92
CA ALA A 604 6.61 10.54 4.09
C ALA A 604 8.11 10.90 3.99
N GLU A 605 8.94 10.46 4.95
CA GLU A 605 10.40 10.70 4.95
C GLU A 605 11.21 9.53 4.36
N LEU A 606 10.57 8.40 4.09
CA LEU A 606 11.23 7.16 3.66
C LEU A 606 11.33 7.01 2.14
N ASP A 607 12.15 6.05 1.71
CA ASP A 607 12.22 5.62 0.31
C ASP A 607 11.55 4.26 0.08
N VAL A 608 10.22 4.29 0.04
CA VAL A 608 9.35 3.11 -0.10
C VAL A 608 8.14 3.42 -0.98
N GLY A 609 7.54 2.36 -1.56
CA GLY A 609 6.25 2.41 -2.23
C GLY A 609 5.15 1.73 -1.41
N VAL A 610 4.04 1.35 -2.05
CA VAL A 610 2.92 0.64 -1.42
C VAL A 610 3.12 -0.88 -1.52
N PRO A 611 3.50 -1.59 -0.44
CA PRO A 611 3.68 -3.04 -0.47
C PRO A 611 2.32 -3.76 -0.58
N ALA A 612 2.17 -4.70 -1.52
CA ALA A 612 0.90 -5.39 -1.78
C ALA A 612 0.36 -6.23 -0.60
N ARG A 613 1.16 -6.44 0.46
CA ARG A 613 0.79 -7.14 1.70
C ARG A 613 1.04 -6.37 2.99
N GLY A 614 1.22 -5.04 2.89
CA GLY A 614 1.62 -4.23 4.03
C GLY A 614 2.98 -4.65 4.60
N LEU A 615 3.20 -4.38 5.89
CA LEU A 615 4.31 -4.94 6.67
C LEU A 615 3.84 -6.09 7.59
N HIS A 616 2.93 -6.95 7.11
CA HIS A 616 2.19 -7.93 7.94
C HIS A 616 2.63 -9.39 7.71
N GLY A 617 3.50 -9.62 6.73
CA GLY A 617 4.03 -10.93 6.37
C GLY A 617 4.81 -10.90 5.06
N GLU A 618 5.12 -12.08 4.52
CA GLU A 618 6.08 -12.27 3.42
C GLU A 618 5.43 -12.62 2.07
N ALA A 619 4.09 -12.74 2.00
CA ALA A 619 3.41 -12.89 0.71
C ALA A 619 3.72 -11.70 -0.22
N TYR A 620 3.99 -12.00 -1.49
CA TYR A 620 4.49 -11.03 -2.46
C TYR A 620 5.73 -10.25 -2.02
N ARG A 621 6.49 -10.74 -1.03
CA ARG A 621 7.85 -10.29 -0.70
C ARG A 621 7.98 -8.82 -0.29
N GLY A 622 6.86 -8.18 0.06
CA GLY A 622 6.77 -6.74 0.27
C GLY A 622 6.80 -5.89 -1.03
N HIS A 623 6.85 -6.50 -2.22
CA HIS A 623 6.99 -5.78 -3.50
C HIS A 623 5.84 -4.80 -3.78
N VAL A 624 6.16 -3.78 -4.61
CA VAL A 624 5.28 -2.66 -4.96
C VAL A 624 4.72 -2.84 -6.38
N PHE A 625 3.48 -3.33 -6.44
CA PHE A 625 2.68 -3.58 -7.65
C PHE A 625 1.89 -2.32 -8.07
N TRP A 626 0.94 -2.46 -8.99
CA TRP A 626 -0.05 -1.43 -9.34
C TRP A 626 -1.08 -1.11 -8.24
N ASP A 627 -1.14 -1.89 -7.15
CA ASP A 627 -2.12 -1.81 -6.04
C ASP A 627 -2.27 -0.41 -5.41
N GLU A 628 -1.26 0.45 -5.55
CA GLU A 628 -1.35 1.87 -5.19
C GLU A 628 -2.52 2.61 -5.85
N LEU A 629 -3.05 2.14 -7.00
CA LEU A 629 -4.30 2.60 -7.60
C LEU A 629 -5.52 2.56 -6.67
N PHE A 630 -5.55 1.63 -5.72
CA PHE A 630 -6.65 1.45 -4.77
C PHE A 630 -6.40 2.15 -3.43
N VAL A 631 -5.16 2.57 -3.16
CA VAL A 631 -4.73 3.14 -1.86
C VAL A 631 -4.49 4.66 -1.95
N LEU A 632 -3.85 5.13 -3.02
CA LEU A 632 -3.55 6.55 -3.22
C LEU A 632 -4.78 7.45 -3.37
N PRO A 633 -5.91 7.04 -4.00
CA PRO A 633 -7.10 7.90 -4.07
C PRO A 633 -7.65 8.31 -2.71
N TYR A 634 -7.50 7.46 -1.68
CA TYR A 634 -7.78 7.79 -0.29
C TYR A 634 -6.68 8.70 0.30
N LEU A 635 -5.42 8.26 0.27
CA LEU A 635 -4.31 9.02 0.87
C LEU A 635 -4.15 10.44 0.31
N ASN A 636 -4.45 10.66 -0.98
CA ASN A 636 -4.40 11.97 -1.64
C ASN A 636 -5.27 13.04 -0.96
N LEU A 637 -6.33 12.65 -0.23
CA LEU A 637 -7.26 13.54 0.46
C LEU A 637 -7.06 13.59 1.99
N HIS A 638 -6.15 12.78 2.55
CA HIS A 638 -5.93 12.69 4.00
C HIS A 638 -4.45 12.91 4.41
N LEU A 639 -3.53 12.21 3.74
CA LEU A 639 -2.08 12.22 3.95
C LEU A 639 -1.32 12.47 2.63
N PRO A 640 -1.56 13.58 1.90
CA PRO A 640 -0.94 13.80 0.59
C PRO A 640 0.59 13.94 0.65
N GLU A 641 1.19 14.29 1.79
CA GLU A 641 2.64 14.20 1.97
C GLU A 641 3.18 12.76 1.87
N VAL A 642 2.39 11.75 2.28
CA VAL A 642 2.72 10.33 2.10
C VAL A 642 2.54 9.93 0.63
N SER A 643 1.43 10.31 -0.02
CA SER A 643 1.26 10.12 -1.47
C SER A 643 2.43 10.70 -2.28
N ARG A 644 2.91 11.89 -1.91
CA ARG A 644 4.08 12.54 -2.53
C ARG A 644 5.35 11.71 -2.40
N ALA A 645 5.56 11.06 -1.25
CA ALA A 645 6.72 10.21 -0.98
C ALA A 645 6.67 8.89 -1.75
N LEU A 646 5.49 8.25 -1.81
CA LEU A 646 5.23 7.03 -2.57
C LEU A 646 5.46 7.27 -4.08
N LEU A 647 4.96 8.37 -4.62
CA LEU A 647 5.23 8.79 -6.00
C LEU A 647 6.70 9.23 -6.21
N ALA A 648 7.37 9.75 -5.18
CA ALA A 648 8.81 10.03 -5.24
C ALA A 648 9.66 8.75 -5.22
N TYR A 649 9.20 7.65 -4.60
CA TYR A 649 9.82 6.33 -4.75
C TYR A 649 9.76 5.86 -6.21
N ARG A 650 8.61 6.01 -6.90
CA ARG A 650 8.50 5.74 -8.35
C ARG A 650 9.42 6.65 -9.17
N HIS A 651 9.52 7.95 -8.84
CA HIS A 651 10.46 8.87 -9.52
C HIS A 651 11.92 8.43 -9.35
N ARG A 652 12.32 7.98 -8.15
CA ARG A 652 13.68 7.47 -7.88
C ARG A 652 14.02 6.20 -8.68
N ARG A 653 13.03 5.39 -9.06
CA ARG A 653 13.19 4.21 -9.95
C ARG A 653 13.04 4.53 -11.45
N LEU A 654 12.61 5.74 -11.82
CA LEU A 654 12.43 6.16 -13.21
C LEU A 654 13.67 5.91 -14.10
N PRO A 655 14.92 6.15 -13.65
CA PRO A 655 16.10 5.85 -14.47
C PRO A 655 16.31 4.35 -14.76
N GLN A 656 15.83 3.46 -13.88
CA GLN A 656 15.88 2.02 -14.10
C GLN A 656 14.75 1.56 -15.05
N ALA A 657 13.55 2.11 -14.91
CA ALA A 657 12.46 1.91 -15.87
C ALA A 657 12.83 2.39 -17.29
N CYS A 658 13.59 3.49 -17.41
CA CYS A 658 14.12 3.94 -18.69
C CYS A 658 15.22 3.02 -19.26
N ARG A 659 16.05 2.40 -18.41
CA ARG A 659 17.02 1.38 -18.85
C ARG A 659 16.33 0.09 -19.30
N ALA A 660 15.24 -0.30 -18.64
CA ALA A 660 14.43 -1.45 -19.03
C ALA A 660 13.81 -1.25 -20.42
N ALA A 661 13.18 -0.09 -20.67
CA ALA A 661 12.67 0.26 -22.01
C ALA A 661 13.78 0.22 -23.08
N ALA A 662 14.94 0.83 -22.80
CA ALA A 662 16.07 0.86 -23.72
C ALA A 662 16.67 -0.54 -24.00
N GLY A 663 16.55 -1.48 -23.06
CA GLY A 663 16.94 -2.89 -23.26
C GLY A 663 16.07 -3.61 -24.30
N GLU A 664 14.78 -3.28 -24.37
CA GLU A 664 13.84 -3.74 -25.40
C GLU A 664 13.87 -2.87 -26.68
N GLY A 665 14.83 -1.93 -26.79
CA GLY A 665 14.99 -1.03 -27.94
C GLY A 665 14.00 0.16 -27.98
N LEU A 666 13.27 0.41 -26.88
CA LEU A 666 12.24 1.45 -26.76
C LEU A 666 12.75 2.68 -26.00
N ARG A 667 12.12 3.85 -26.22
CA ARG A 667 12.35 5.04 -25.39
C ARG A 667 11.28 5.16 -24.30
N GLY A 668 11.44 6.12 -23.39
CA GLY A 668 10.52 6.31 -22.26
C GLY A 668 10.81 5.36 -21.10
N ALA A 669 9.80 5.13 -20.24
CA ALA A 669 9.93 4.33 -19.01
C ALA A 669 9.03 3.10 -19.03
N MET A 670 9.64 1.92 -19.05
CA MET A 670 8.99 0.63 -18.80
C MET A 670 9.17 0.29 -17.32
N TYR A 671 8.20 0.69 -16.49
CA TYR A 671 8.21 0.32 -15.07
C TYR A 671 8.01 -1.21 -14.93
N PRO A 672 8.68 -1.85 -13.95
CA PRO A 672 8.49 -3.28 -13.68
C PRO A 672 7.10 -3.55 -13.10
N TRP A 673 6.59 -4.77 -13.32
CA TRP A 673 5.38 -5.27 -12.69
C TRP A 673 5.55 -5.41 -11.17
N GLN A 674 6.69 -5.98 -10.73
CA GLN A 674 7.07 -6.05 -9.32
C GLN A 674 8.30 -5.17 -9.07
N SER A 675 8.10 -4.10 -8.29
CA SER A 675 9.14 -3.14 -7.95
C SER A 675 9.63 -3.34 -6.52
N GLY A 676 10.91 -3.67 -6.36
CA GLY A 676 11.60 -3.81 -5.07
C GLY A 676 12.47 -2.60 -4.71
N SER A 677 13.75 -2.83 -4.43
CA SER A 677 14.72 -1.87 -3.91
C SER A 677 15.26 -0.91 -4.97
N ASP A 678 15.75 -1.39 -6.10
CA ASP A 678 16.44 -0.59 -7.13
C ASP A 678 15.59 -0.26 -8.37
N GLY A 679 14.44 -0.93 -8.53
CA GLY A 679 13.50 -0.75 -9.64
C GLY A 679 13.73 -1.66 -10.85
N ARG A 680 14.55 -2.71 -10.72
CA ARG A 680 14.50 -3.87 -11.61
C ARG A 680 13.14 -4.58 -11.52
N GLU A 681 12.94 -5.49 -12.46
CA GLU A 681 11.79 -6.39 -12.47
C GLU A 681 12.06 -7.56 -11.52
N GLU A 682 11.35 -7.59 -10.40
CA GLU A 682 11.44 -8.66 -9.40
C GLU A 682 10.35 -9.75 -9.58
N THR A 683 9.60 -9.69 -10.68
CA THR A 683 8.65 -10.72 -11.05
C THR A 683 9.36 -12.06 -11.25
N GLN A 684 8.80 -13.11 -10.67
CA GLN A 684 9.37 -14.45 -10.77
C GLN A 684 9.41 -14.89 -12.24
N VAL A 685 10.44 -15.64 -12.63
CA VAL A 685 10.50 -16.27 -13.98
C VAL A 685 9.71 -17.60 -13.99
N LEU A 686 9.47 -18.18 -12.81
CA LEU A 686 8.75 -19.45 -12.63
C LEU A 686 7.78 -19.36 -11.44
N HIS A 687 6.55 -19.88 -11.62
CA HIS A 687 5.53 -20.03 -10.56
C HIS A 687 5.30 -21.50 -10.22
N LEU A 688 5.20 -21.84 -8.92
CA LEU A 688 4.78 -23.17 -8.46
C LEU A 688 3.24 -23.25 -8.38
N ASN A 689 2.61 -24.14 -9.14
CA ASN A 689 1.23 -24.55 -8.88
C ASN A 689 1.21 -25.63 -7.77
N PRO A 690 0.69 -25.35 -6.56
CA PRO A 690 0.63 -26.33 -5.48
C PRO A 690 -0.41 -27.45 -5.71
N ARG A 691 -1.32 -27.34 -6.69
CA ARG A 691 -2.26 -28.45 -7.02
C ARG A 691 -1.60 -29.54 -7.86
N SER A 692 -0.63 -29.18 -8.71
CA SER A 692 0.08 -30.11 -9.61
C SER A 692 1.52 -30.40 -9.18
N GLY A 693 2.08 -29.59 -8.28
CA GLY A 693 3.49 -29.63 -7.89
C GLY A 693 4.45 -29.10 -8.97
N ARG A 694 3.95 -28.55 -10.07
CA ARG A 694 4.76 -28.14 -11.23
C ARG A 694 5.19 -26.68 -11.17
N TRP A 695 6.43 -26.44 -11.59
CA TRP A 695 6.98 -25.11 -11.84
C TRP A 695 6.73 -24.72 -13.29
N LEU A 696 5.97 -23.64 -13.48
CA LEU A 696 5.48 -23.13 -14.75
C LEU A 696 6.20 -21.82 -15.09
N PRO A 697 6.34 -21.43 -16.37
CA PRO A 697 6.73 -20.07 -16.72
C PRO A 697 5.77 -19.04 -16.11
N ASP A 698 6.30 -17.90 -15.67
CA ASP A 698 5.51 -16.73 -15.31
C ASP A 698 5.77 -15.62 -16.35
N HIS A 699 4.68 -15.01 -16.83
CA HIS A 699 4.67 -14.02 -17.90
C HIS A 699 4.06 -12.68 -17.46
N SER A 700 3.72 -12.54 -16.17
CA SER A 700 3.08 -11.34 -15.61
C SER A 700 3.92 -10.05 -15.75
N ARG A 701 5.24 -10.16 -15.96
CA ARG A 701 6.16 -9.06 -16.34
C ARG A 701 5.78 -8.32 -17.64
N LEU A 702 4.90 -8.90 -18.46
CA LEU A 702 4.34 -8.27 -19.67
C LEU A 702 3.19 -7.29 -19.35
N GLN A 703 2.80 -7.13 -18.09
CA GLN A 703 1.83 -6.14 -17.61
C GLN A 703 2.40 -4.70 -17.56
N HIS A 704 2.83 -4.21 -18.72
CA HIS A 704 3.37 -2.86 -18.87
C HIS A 704 2.33 -1.75 -18.53
N HIS A 705 1.04 -2.11 -18.38
CA HIS A 705 -0.02 -1.22 -17.90
C HIS A 705 0.25 -0.62 -16.50
N VAL A 706 1.17 -1.21 -15.71
CA VAL A 706 1.71 -0.61 -14.48
C VAL A 706 2.29 0.81 -14.70
N GLY A 707 2.86 1.09 -15.89
CA GLY A 707 3.28 2.44 -16.25
C GLY A 707 2.11 3.43 -16.30
N SER A 708 0.98 3.00 -16.86
CA SER A 708 -0.26 3.78 -16.88
C SER A 708 -0.86 3.95 -15.47
N ALA A 709 -0.75 2.95 -14.61
CA ALA A 709 -1.17 3.03 -13.20
C ALA A 709 -0.38 4.11 -12.44
N VAL A 710 0.95 4.12 -12.57
CA VAL A 710 1.83 5.16 -12.00
C VAL A 710 1.48 6.55 -12.53
N ALA A 711 1.25 6.68 -13.84
CA ALA A 711 0.84 7.95 -14.46
C ALA A 711 -0.54 8.44 -13.99
N TYR A 712 -1.52 7.55 -13.84
CA TYR A 712 -2.84 7.86 -13.26
C TYR A 712 -2.70 8.41 -11.85
N ASN A 713 -1.92 7.74 -11.00
CA ASN A 713 -1.70 8.17 -9.62
C ASN A 713 -0.99 9.54 -9.51
N VAL A 714 -0.01 9.82 -10.39
CA VAL A 714 0.62 11.15 -10.50
C VAL A 714 -0.41 12.23 -10.83
N TRP A 715 -1.30 11.99 -11.80
CA TRP A 715 -2.32 12.96 -12.20
C TRP A 715 -3.34 13.20 -11.08
N GLN A 716 -3.90 12.14 -10.49
CA GLN A 716 -4.89 12.26 -9.42
C GLN A 716 -4.32 12.93 -8.17
N TYR A 717 -3.04 12.69 -7.85
CA TYR A 717 -2.32 13.43 -6.81
C TYR A 717 -2.27 14.94 -7.11
N GLY A 718 -1.90 15.32 -8.33
CA GLY A 718 -1.86 16.72 -8.76
C GLY A 718 -3.23 17.41 -8.70
N GLN A 719 -4.30 16.71 -9.09
CA GLN A 719 -5.67 17.23 -9.04
C GLN A 719 -6.17 17.45 -7.61
N ALA A 720 -5.93 16.48 -6.72
CA ALA A 720 -6.36 16.52 -5.33
C ALA A 720 -5.60 17.58 -4.50
N THR A 721 -4.30 17.74 -4.75
CA THR A 721 -3.42 18.58 -3.90
C THR A 721 -3.16 19.97 -4.46
N GLY A 722 -3.06 20.12 -5.78
CA GLY A 722 -2.53 21.33 -6.41
C GLY A 722 -1.01 21.51 -6.25
N ASP A 723 -0.24 20.45 -5.93
CA ASP A 723 1.22 20.53 -5.82
C ASP A 723 1.91 20.77 -7.18
N ALA A 724 1.98 22.05 -7.54
CA ALA A 724 2.68 22.55 -8.72
C ALA A 724 4.22 22.40 -8.63
N GLU A 725 4.82 22.17 -7.46
CA GLU A 725 6.25 21.85 -7.38
C GLU A 725 6.51 20.43 -7.89
N PHE A 726 5.76 19.46 -7.37
CA PHE A 726 5.84 18.07 -7.80
C PHE A 726 5.40 17.90 -9.26
N MET A 727 4.23 18.45 -9.63
CA MET A 727 3.69 18.29 -10.99
C MET A 727 4.54 18.97 -12.06
N HIS A 728 5.18 20.10 -11.78
CA HIS A 728 6.11 20.75 -12.72
C HIS A 728 7.56 20.24 -12.65
N THR A 729 7.84 19.18 -11.88
CA THR A 729 9.15 18.53 -11.82
C THR A 729 9.02 17.01 -11.98
N LYS A 730 8.99 16.25 -10.88
CA LYS A 730 8.97 14.79 -10.85
C LYS A 730 7.74 14.20 -11.55
N GLY A 731 6.57 14.80 -11.34
CA GLY A 731 5.32 14.36 -11.96
C GLY A 731 5.38 14.46 -13.49
N ALA A 732 5.80 15.61 -14.03
CA ALA A 732 5.97 15.78 -15.47
C ALA A 732 7.04 14.84 -16.05
N GLU A 733 8.12 14.56 -15.32
CA GLU A 733 9.17 13.64 -15.75
C GLU A 733 8.65 12.19 -15.89
N ILE A 734 7.86 11.72 -14.91
CA ILE A 734 7.18 10.43 -14.97
C ILE A 734 6.18 10.42 -16.14
N MET A 735 5.24 11.36 -16.18
CA MET A 735 4.15 11.40 -17.18
C MET A 735 4.69 11.36 -18.61
N VAL A 736 5.73 12.15 -18.90
CA VAL A 736 6.31 12.24 -20.24
C VAL A 736 7.12 11.00 -20.61
N GLN A 737 7.84 10.37 -19.67
CA GLN A 737 8.58 9.15 -19.98
C GLN A 737 7.65 7.93 -20.15
N VAL A 738 6.55 7.83 -19.40
CA VAL A 738 5.52 6.80 -19.67
C VAL A 738 4.82 7.05 -21.02
N ALA A 739 4.50 8.31 -21.35
CA ALA A 739 3.96 8.66 -22.66
C ALA A 739 4.92 8.32 -23.82
N ARG A 740 6.23 8.55 -23.67
CA ARG A 740 7.25 8.12 -24.64
C ARG A 740 7.27 6.60 -24.83
N PHE A 741 7.15 5.83 -23.74
CA PHE A 741 7.10 4.37 -23.81
C PHE A 741 5.89 3.91 -24.62
N TRP A 742 4.68 4.39 -24.32
CA TRP A 742 3.50 4.04 -25.09
C TRP A 742 3.57 4.49 -26.56
N ALA A 743 4.13 5.67 -26.83
CA ALA A 743 4.28 6.16 -28.20
C ALA A 743 5.24 5.31 -29.04
N ASP A 744 6.33 4.77 -28.47
CA ASP A 744 7.26 3.86 -29.16
C ASP A 744 6.82 2.39 -29.16
N ARG A 745 6.08 1.93 -28.14
CA ARG A 745 5.51 0.58 -28.09
C ARG A 745 4.35 0.40 -29.09
N ALA A 746 3.68 1.49 -29.46
CA ALA A 746 2.62 1.54 -30.44
C ALA A 746 3.16 1.45 -31.88
N THR A 747 2.84 0.35 -32.57
CA THR A 747 3.19 0.09 -33.98
C THR A 747 2.09 0.62 -34.92
N HIS A 748 2.45 1.26 -36.04
CA HIS A 748 1.45 1.76 -37.00
C HIS A 748 1.07 0.68 -38.02
N ASP A 749 -0.15 0.17 -37.94
CA ASP A 749 -0.75 -0.68 -38.97
C ASP A 749 -1.12 0.17 -40.20
N ARG A 750 -0.38 -0.02 -41.30
CA ARG A 750 -0.61 0.68 -42.57
C ARG A 750 -1.79 0.17 -43.38
N ALA A 751 -2.32 -1.02 -43.08
CA ALA A 751 -3.55 -1.53 -43.70
C ALA A 751 -4.79 -1.01 -42.94
N GLY A 752 -4.74 -1.02 -41.60
CA GLY A 752 -5.83 -0.53 -40.75
C GLY A 752 -5.85 0.99 -40.53
N GLY A 753 -4.77 1.73 -40.83
CA GLY A 753 -4.67 3.17 -40.54
C GLY A 753 -4.68 3.50 -39.04
N THR A 754 -4.28 2.54 -38.20
CA THR A 754 -4.41 2.56 -36.74
C THR A 754 -3.08 2.19 -36.08
N TYR A 755 -2.97 2.45 -34.78
CA TYR A 755 -1.85 2.02 -33.95
C TYR A 755 -2.22 0.78 -33.15
N ARG A 756 -1.29 -0.16 -33.03
CA ARG A 756 -1.46 -1.42 -32.30
C ARG A 756 -0.37 -1.61 -31.25
N ILE A 757 -0.74 -2.08 -30.06
CA ILE A 757 0.18 -2.48 -28.98
C ILE A 757 0.14 -3.99 -28.89
N LEU A 758 1.24 -4.62 -29.29
CA LEU A 758 1.32 -6.06 -29.55
C LEU A 758 2.05 -6.80 -28.43
N GLY A 759 1.66 -8.03 -28.09
CA GLY A 759 2.35 -8.87 -27.11
C GLY A 759 2.49 -8.23 -25.72
N VAL A 760 1.37 -7.91 -25.07
CA VAL A 760 1.27 -7.41 -23.69
C VAL A 760 0.34 -8.29 -22.85
N VAL A 761 0.33 -8.15 -21.53
CA VAL A 761 -0.66 -8.79 -20.65
C VAL A 761 -1.50 -7.70 -19.98
N GLY A 762 -2.82 -7.90 -19.93
CA GLY A 762 -3.76 -6.98 -19.27
C GLY A 762 -3.87 -7.28 -17.77
N PRO A 763 -4.70 -6.53 -17.01
CA PRO A 763 -5.04 -6.86 -15.63
C PRO A 763 -5.58 -8.28 -15.42
N ASP A 764 -6.18 -8.91 -16.43
CA ASP A 764 -6.62 -10.30 -16.32
C ASP A 764 -5.47 -11.30 -16.57
N GLU A 765 -4.67 -11.54 -15.51
CA GLU A 765 -3.52 -12.45 -15.49
C GLU A 765 -3.83 -13.94 -15.77
N TYR A 766 -5.07 -14.30 -16.12
CA TYR A 766 -5.37 -15.62 -16.71
C TYR A 766 -5.05 -15.70 -18.19
N HIS A 767 -5.00 -14.56 -18.88
CA HIS A 767 -4.65 -14.49 -20.30
C HIS A 767 -3.22 -13.96 -20.44
N ASP A 768 -2.27 -14.87 -20.66
CA ASP A 768 -0.85 -14.54 -20.83
C ASP A 768 -0.29 -14.92 -22.21
N ALA A 769 -1.04 -15.69 -23.00
CA ALA A 769 -0.73 -16.06 -24.37
C ALA A 769 -2.01 -16.42 -25.15
N TYR A 770 -1.95 -16.38 -26.48
CA TYR A 770 -2.96 -17.03 -27.32
C TYR A 770 -2.88 -18.56 -27.21
N PRO A 771 -3.98 -19.30 -27.41
CA PRO A 771 -3.97 -20.77 -27.48
C PRO A 771 -2.89 -21.31 -28.41
N ASP A 772 -2.11 -22.25 -27.89
CA ASP A 772 -1.05 -22.99 -28.59
C ASP A 772 0.03 -22.11 -29.28
N ALA A 773 0.12 -20.82 -28.91
CA ALA A 773 1.05 -19.86 -29.51
C ALA A 773 2.49 -20.03 -29.02
N ALA A 774 3.45 -19.91 -29.95
CA ALA A 774 4.88 -20.08 -29.67
C ALA A 774 5.56 -18.91 -28.90
N ARG A 775 4.79 -17.88 -28.52
CA ARG A 775 5.25 -16.71 -27.74
C ARG A 775 4.13 -16.19 -26.84
N PRO A 776 4.42 -15.74 -25.62
CA PRO A 776 3.45 -15.09 -24.75
C PRO A 776 3.19 -13.63 -25.14
N GLY A 777 2.14 -13.06 -24.56
CA GLY A 777 1.60 -11.75 -24.84
C GLY A 777 0.40 -11.79 -25.79
N LEU A 778 -0.46 -10.79 -25.64
CA LEU A 778 -1.72 -10.57 -26.34
C LEU A 778 -1.67 -9.25 -27.11
N ASP A 779 -2.43 -9.13 -28.19
CA ASP A 779 -2.49 -7.90 -28.98
C ASP A 779 -3.70 -7.05 -28.61
N ASP A 780 -3.50 -5.73 -28.49
CA ASP A 780 -4.52 -4.70 -28.32
C ASP A 780 -5.49 -4.94 -27.15
N ASN A 781 -4.96 -5.34 -26.00
CA ASN A 781 -5.71 -5.38 -24.75
C ASN A 781 -6.41 -4.04 -24.48
N ALA A 782 -7.74 -4.05 -24.35
CA ALA A 782 -8.54 -2.83 -24.33
C ALA A 782 -8.22 -1.93 -23.13
N TYR A 783 -7.96 -2.50 -21.95
CA TYR A 783 -7.52 -1.72 -20.79
C TYR A 783 -6.17 -1.03 -21.04
N THR A 784 -5.19 -1.76 -21.57
CA THR A 784 -3.86 -1.23 -21.90
C THR A 784 -3.95 -0.12 -22.95
N ASN A 785 -4.69 -0.33 -24.05
CA ASN A 785 -4.77 0.65 -25.14
C ASN A 785 -5.53 1.92 -24.73
N VAL A 786 -6.64 1.80 -23.99
CA VAL A 786 -7.40 2.97 -23.49
C VAL A 786 -6.61 3.75 -22.43
N THR A 787 -5.92 3.06 -21.51
CA THR A 787 -5.10 3.77 -20.50
C THR A 787 -3.84 4.39 -21.11
N ALA A 788 -3.19 3.74 -22.07
CA ALA A 788 -2.07 4.31 -22.84
C ALA A 788 -2.51 5.59 -23.58
N ALA A 789 -3.67 5.56 -24.24
CA ALA A 789 -4.25 6.73 -24.90
C ALA A 789 -4.56 7.88 -23.93
N TRP A 790 -5.07 7.57 -22.73
CA TRP A 790 -5.26 8.55 -21.66
C TRP A 790 -3.92 9.16 -21.21
N VAL A 791 -2.88 8.36 -20.94
CA VAL A 791 -1.56 8.86 -20.52
C VAL A 791 -0.97 9.81 -21.57
N LEU A 792 -0.98 9.39 -22.84
CA LEU A 792 -0.51 10.19 -23.97
C LEU A 792 -1.27 11.54 -24.05
N ALA A 793 -2.60 11.53 -23.92
CA ALA A 793 -3.41 12.74 -23.91
C ALA A 793 -3.08 13.67 -22.73
N ARG A 794 -2.90 13.12 -21.52
CA ARG A 794 -2.54 13.90 -20.31
C ARG A 794 -1.09 14.41 -20.34
N ALA A 795 -0.15 13.70 -20.97
CA ALA A 795 1.19 14.22 -21.20
C ALA A 795 1.20 15.40 -22.18
N VAL A 796 0.38 15.35 -23.24
CA VAL A 796 0.19 16.48 -24.17
C VAL A 796 -0.46 17.68 -23.47
N GLU A 797 -1.46 17.45 -22.61
CA GLU A 797 -2.08 18.50 -21.79
C GLU A 797 -1.08 19.11 -20.81
N LEU A 798 -0.33 18.29 -20.07
CA LEU A 798 0.67 18.74 -19.11
C LEU A 798 1.77 19.57 -19.79
N VAL A 799 2.27 19.15 -20.95
CA VAL A 799 3.27 19.93 -21.72
C VAL A 799 2.72 21.28 -22.20
N ARG A 800 1.40 21.39 -22.47
CA ARG A 800 0.75 22.67 -22.78
C ARG A 800 0.57 23.56 -21.54
N LEU A 801 0.25 22.98 -20.38
CA LEU A 801 0.04 23.69 -19.11
C LEU A 801 1.34 24.09 -18.40
N LEU A 802 2.45 23.39 -18.63
CA LEU A 802 3.75 23.69 -18.01
C LEU A 802 4.19 25.15 -18.30
N PRO A 803 4.57 25.93 -17.27
CA PRO A 803 5.19 27.25 -17.47
C PRO A 803 6.41 27.13 -18.38
N ALA A 804 6.56 28.04 -19.36
CA ALA A 804 7.54 27.88 -20.43
C ALA A 804 8.96 27.51 -19.96
N PRO A 805 9.57 28.17 -18.94
CA PRO A 805 10.90 27.78 -18.45
C PRO A 805 10.98 26.38 -17.84
N ARG A 806 9.87 25.85 -17.28
CA ARG A 806 9.78 24.47 -16.76
C ARG A 806 9.62 23.45 -17.88
N ARG A 807 8.82 23.78 -18.90
CA ARG A 807 8.71 22.97 -20.11
C ARG A 807 10.05 22.88 -20.83
N ASP A 808 10.74 23.99 -21.00
CA ASP A 808 11.99 24.03 -21.76
C ASP A 808 13.13 23.31 -20.99
N ASP A 809 13.23 23.48 -19.66
CA ASP A 809 14.09 22.63 -18.80
C ASP A 809 13.77 21.13 -18.92
N LEU A 810 12.49 20.74 -18.90
CA LEU A 810 12.08 19.35 -19.07
C LEU A 810 12.47 18.81 -20.46
N PHE A 811 12.33 19.61 -21.51
CA PHE A 811 12.68 19.23 -22.87
C PHE A 811 14.19 19.06 -23.04
N ASP A 812 14.99 19.98 -22.51
CA ASP A 812 16.45 19.91 -22.57
C ASP A 812 17.01 18.76 -21.72
N ARG A 813 16.48 18.54 -20.49
CA ARG A 813 16.92 17.45 -19.61
C ARG A 813 16.56 16.05 -20.12
N LEU A 814 15.43 15.90 -20.79
CA LEU A 814 14.99 14.59 -21.32
C LEU A 814 15.35 14.37 -22.80
N GLY A 815 15.96 15.36 -23.46
CA GLY A 815 16.23 15.31 -24.91
C GLY A 815 14.95 15.09 -25.71
N LEU A 816 13.89 15.86 -25.43
CA LEU A 816 12.60 15.78 -26.12
C LEU A 816 12.63 16.55 -27.43
N ASP A 817 12.26 15.89 -28.52
CA ASP A 817 12.04 16.59 -29.79
C ASP A 817 10.72 17.38 -29.72
N ARG A 818 10.70 18.56 -30.35
CA ARG A 818 9.54 19.47 -30.36
C ARG A 818 8.35 18.95 -31.19
N SER A 819 8.50 17.80 -31.85
CA SER A 819 7.46 17.03 -32.54
C SER A 819 6.88 15.86 -31.73
N GLU A 820 7.51 15.42 -30.63
CA GLU A 820 7.02 14.26 -29.86
C GLU A 820 5.59 14.44 -29.32
N PRO A 821 5.15 15.60 -28.78
CA PRO A 821 3.77 15.81 -28.37
C PRO A 821 2.74 15.67 -29.50
N GLN A 822 3.13 15.92 -30.75
CA GLN A 822 2.28 15.75 -31.93
C GLN A 822 2.08 14.26 -32.21
N ARG A 823 3.16 13.46 -32.15
CA ARG A 823 3.07 11.99 -32.23
C ARG A 823 2.27 11.40 -31.06
N TRP A 824 2.37 11.95 -29.85
CA TRP A 824 1.54 11.50 -28.73
C TRP A 824 0.05 11.79 -28.96
N GLU A 825 -0.30 12.98 -29.47
CA GLU A 825 -1.67 13.35 -29.86
C GLU A 825 -2.21 12.45 -30.99
N GLU A 826 -1.36 12.05 -31.95
CA GLU A 826 -1.67 11.13 -33.04
C GLU A 826 -1.93 9.69 -32.54
N VAL A 827 -0.95 9.07 -31.85
CA VAL A 827 -1.07 7.70 -31.33
C VAL A 827 -2.29 7.57 -30.41
N SER A 828 -2.53 8.53 -29.53
CA SER A 828 -3.68 8.53 -28.60
C SER A 828 -5.05 8.75 -29.24
N ARG A 829 -5.13 8.86 -30.56
CA ARG A 829 -6.36 8.88 -31.36
C ARG A 829 -6.49 7.67 -32.27
N GLY A 830 -5.38 7.04 -32.64
CA GLY A 830 -5.34 5.91 -33.56
C GLY A 830 -5.19 4.53 -32.90
N LEU A 831 -4.98 4.43 -31.58
CA LEU A 831 -4.86 3.14 -30.88
C LEU A 831 -6.13 2.29 -31.05
N ARG A 832 -5.96 1.06 -31.55
CA ARG A 832 -7.03 0.08 -31.75
C ARG A 832 -7.67 -0.31 -30.42
N VAL A 833 -8.98 -0.50 -30.41
CA VAL A 833 -9.71 -1.17 -29.33
C VAL A 833 -10.64 -2.20 -29.99
N PRO A 834 -10.55 -3.50 -29.65
CA PRO A 834 -11.35 -4.55 -30.28
C PRO A 834 -12.77 -4.60 -29.69
N PHE A 835 -13.73 -5.06 -30.50
CA PHE A 835 -15.15 -5.18 -30.15
C PHE A 835 -15.76 -6.42 -30.82
N HIS A 836 -16.51 -7.20 -30.05
CA HIS A 836 -17.29 -8.36 -30.52
C HIS A 836 -18.69 -8.34 -29.89
N ASP A 837 -19.69 -8.97 -30.51
CA ASP A 837 -21.07 -9.12 -29.96
C ASP A 837 -21.73 -7.84 -29.38
N GLY A 838 -21.30 -6.66 -29.82
CA GLY A 838 -21.74 -5.37 -29.29
C GLY A 838 -21.20 -4.99 -27.91
N VAL A 839 -20.11 -5.62 -27.47
CA VAL A 839 -19.31 -5.31 -26.26
C VAL A 839 -17.87 -4.95 -26.62
N VAL A 840 -17.12 -4.41 -25.66
CA VAL A 840 -15.66 -4.25 -25.79
C VAL A 840 -14.99 -5.61 -25.59
N SER A 841 -14.18 -6.05 -26.55
CA SER A 841 -13.39 -7.28 -26.44
C SER A 841 -12.17 -7.04 -25.55
N GLN A 842 -11.74 -8.06 -24.79
CA GLN A 842 -10.68 -7.89 -23.79
C GLN A 842 -9.30 -7.67 -24.44
N PHE A 843 -9.08 -8.30 -25.59
CA PHE A 843 -7.94 -8.18 -26.49
C PHE A 843 -8.35 -8.71 -27.87
N GLU A 844 -7.53 -8.48 -28.90
CA GLU A 844 -7.81 -8.93 -30.26
C GLU A 844 -7.99 -10.46 -30.30
N GLY A 845 -9.15 -10.97 -30.71
CA GLY A 845 -9.41 -12.42 -30.82
C GLY A 845 -9.82 -13.13 -29.51
N TYR A 846 -10.16 -12.40 -28.44
CA TYR A 846 -10.78 -13.01 -27.25
C TYR A 846 -12.12 -13.70 -27.60
N GLU A 847 -12.80 -13.21 -28.62
CA GLU A 847 -14.00 -13.81 -29.22
C GLU A 847 -13.78 -15.21 -29.82
N ASP A 848 -12.55 -15.59 -30.21
CA ASP A 848 -12.28 -16.92 -30.77
C ASP A 848 -12.05 -17.99 -29.67
N LEU A 849 -11.97 -17.58 -28.39
CA LEU A 849 -11.82 -18.49 -27.26
C LEU A 849 -13.11 -19.25 -26.94
N ALA A 850 -12.97 -20.44 -26.35
CA ALA A 850 -14.11 -21.28 -25.97
C ALA A 850 -14.87 -20.73 -24.75
N GLU A 851 -16.15 -21.07 -24.58
CA GLU A 851 -16.84 -20.86 -23.31
C GLU A 851 -16.46 -21.96 -22.31
N LEU A 852 -16.18 -21.59 -21.06
CA LEU A 852 -15.93 -22.53 -19.96
C LEU A 852 -17.25 -23.13 -19.47
N ASP A 853 -17.24 -24.42 -19.04
CA ASP A 853 -18.34 -24.97 -18.23
C ASP A 853 -18.30 -24.43 -16.80
N TRP A 854 -18.75 -23.18 -16.65
CA TRP A 854 -18.90 -22.50 -15.37
C TRP A 854 -19.79 -23.24 -14.36
N ALA A 855 -20.68 -24.13 -14.81
CA ALA A 855 -21.57 -24.88 -13.94
C ALA A 855 -20.86 -26.14 -13.41
N GLY A 856 -20.29 -26.96 -14.29
CA GLY A 856 -19.55 -28.17 -13.94
C GLY A 856 -18.33 -27.87 -13.07
N TYR A 857 -17.52 -26.86 -13.40
CA TYR A 857 -16.36 -26.49 -12.58
C TYR A 857 -16.77 -25.99 -11.18
N ARG A 858 -17.85 -25.21 -11.05
CA ARG A 858 -18.37 -24.80 -9.73
C ARG A 858 -18.93 -25.98 -8.94
N ALA A 859 -19.67 -26.89 -9.59
CA ALA A 859 -20.21 -28.08 -8.93
C ALA A 859 -19.11 -29.06 -8.47
N ARG A 860 -18.02 -29.19 -9.23
CA ARG A 860 -16.92 -30.13 -8.94
C ARG A 860 -15.91 -29.61 -7.91
N TYR A 861 -15.67 -28.30 -7.85
CA TYR A 861 -14.62 -27.71 -7.00
C TYR A 861 -15.14 -26.77 -5.90
N GLY A 862 -16.41 -26.36 -5.94
CA GLY A 862 -16.98 -25.36 -5.03
C GLY A 862 -16.44 -23.95 -5.30
N SER A 863 -15.17 -23.72 -4.96
CA SER A 863 -14.45 -22.48 -5.25
C SER A 863 -13.58 -22.62 -6.49
N ILE A 864 -13.85 -21.77 -7.49
CA ILE A 864 -13.06 -21.66 -8.73
C ILE A 864 -12.16 -20.41 -8.75
N ARG A 865 -11.91 -19.76 -7.60
CA ARG A 865 -11.06 -18.55 -7.50
C ARG A 865 -9.62 -18.79 -7.98
N ARG A 866 -9.14 -20.03 -8.02
CA ARG A 866 -7.86 -20.41 -8.63
C ARG A 866 -8.07 -21.40 -9.78
N LEU A 867 -8.83 -20.95 -10.78
CA LEU A 867 -9.11 -21.69 -12.01
C LEU A 867 -7.82 -21.99 -12.79
N ASP A 868 -6.87 -21.05 -12.77
CA ASP A 868 -5.49 -21.23 -13.25
C ASP A 868 -4.85 -22.52 -12.70
N ARG A 869 -4.94 -22.72 -11.38
CA ARG A 869 -4.36 -23.87 -10.70
C ARG A 869 -5.16 -25.16 -10.90
N ILE A 870 -6.44 -25.04 -11.24
CA ILE A 870 -7.33 -26.18 -11.53
C ILE A 870 -7.04 -26.69 -12.95
N LEU A 871 -7.24 -25.86 -13.98
CA LEU A 871 -7.06 -26.26 -15.38
C LEU A 871 -5.65 -26.78 -15.63
N GLU A 872 -4.61 -26.11 -15.10
CA GLU A 872 -3.24 -26.58 -15.29
C GLU A 872 -3.02 -27.96 -14.64
N ALA A 873 -3.59 -28.22 -13.47
CA ALA A 873 -3.47 -29.54 -12.83
C ALA A 873 -4.14 -30.66 -13.66
N GLU A 874 -5.18 -30.33 -14.43
CA GLU A 874 -5.86 -31.24 -15.37
C GLU A 874 -5.18 -31.34 -16.75
N GLY A 875 -4.09 -30.59 -16.99
CA GLY A 875 -3.34 -30.60 -18.25
C GLY A 875 -3.85 -29.61 -19.30
N ASP A 876 -4.64 -28.63 -18.88
CA ASP A 876 -5.25 -27.62 -19.74
C ASP A 876 -4.86 -26.18 -19.32
N THR A 877 -5.38 -25.15 -19.97
CA THR A 877 -5.04 -23.74 -19.65
C THR A 877 -6.23 -22.80 -19.72
N VAL A 878 -6.23 -21.81 -18.82
CA VAL A 878 -7.15 -20.67 -18.83
C VAL A 878 -7.11 -19.89 -20.16
N ASN A 879 -5.96 -19.81 -20.83
CA ASN A 879 -5.79 -19.11 -22.12
C ASN A 879 -6.74 -19.60 -23.24
N ARG A 880 -7.33 -20.80 -23.12
CA ARG A 880 -8.28 -21.36 -24.11
C ARG A 880 -9.72 -20.91 -23.93
N TYR A 881 -10.04 -20.26 -22.80
CA TYR A 881 -11.41 -19.98 -22.40
C TYR A 881 -11.68 -18.50 -22.21
N ARG A 882 -12.89 -18.06 -22.54
CA ARG A 882 -13.45 -16.74 -22.19
C ARG A 882 -13.68 -16.65 -20.67
N ALA A 883 -12.62 -16.63 -19.88
CA ALA A 883 -12.67 -16.78 -18.43
C ALA A 883 -11.59 -15.96 -17.71
N SER A 884 -12.02 -15.02 -16.86
CA SER A 884 -11.15 -14.02 -16.25
C SER A 884 -10.90 -14.25 -14.76
N LYS A 885 -9.69 -13.91 -14.32
CA LYS A 885 -9.24 -13.84 -12.91
C LYS A 885 -9.91 -12.69 -12.18
N GLN A 886 -9.80 -11.50 -12.78
CA GLN A 886 -10.23 -10.24 -12.22
C GLN A 886 -10.76 -9.30 -13.31
N ALA A 887 -11.13 -8.07 -12.94
CA ALA A 887 -11.59 -7.08 -13.89
C ALA A 887 -10.43 -6.62 -14.80
N ASP A 888 -10.65 -6.62 -16.11
CA ASP A 888 -9.76 -6.05 -17.13
C ASP A 888 -10.44 -4.85 -17.80
N VAL A 889 -11.29 -5.09 -18.79
CA VAL A 889 -12.16 -4.07 -19.41
C VAL A 889 -12.95 -3.28 -18.36
N LEU A 890 -13.43 -3.95 -17.32
CA LEU A 890 -14.24 -3.32 -16.26
C LEU A 890 -13.43 -2.39 -15.33
N MET A 891 -12.09 -2.49 -15.30
CA MET A 891 -11.23 -1.50 -14.60
C MET A 891 -11.37 -0.10 -15.20
N LEU A 892 -11.73 0.03 -16.48
CA LEU A 892 -11.94 1.33 -17.11
C LEU A 892 -13.09 2.12 -16.46
N GLY A 893 -14.12 1.43 -15.95
CA GLY A 893 -15.23 2.03 -15.19
C GLY A 893 -14.92 2.27 -13.71
N TYR A 894 -13.81 1.72 -13.18
CA TYR A 894 -13.26 2.06 -11.87
C TYR A 894 -12.37 3.32 -11.96
N LEU A 895 -11.54 3.41 -13.01
CA LEU A 895 -10.62 4.55 -13.20
C LEU A 895 -11.32 5.82 -13.72
N PHE A 896 -12.29 5.69 -14.63
CA PHE A 896 -12.88 6.81 -15.35
C PHE A 896 -14.39 6.91 -15.12
N PRO A 897 -14.93 8.09 -14.72
CA PRO A 897 -16.38 8.29 -14.67
C PRO A 897 -16.96 8.17 -16.09
N PRO A 898 -18.24 7.76 -16.27
CA PRO A 898 -18.80 7.44 -17.59
C PRO A 898 -18.59 8.51 -18.67
N ARG A 899 -18.65 9.79 -18.30
CA ARG A 899 -18.40 10.90 -19.25
C ARG A 899 -16.94 11.00 -19.73
N GLU A 900 -15.95 10.66 -18.91
CA GLU A 900 -14.55 10.60 -19.35
C GLU A 900 -14.31 9.31 -20.15
N LEU A 901 -14.91 8.19 -19.74
CA LEU A 901 -14.83 6.93 -20.47
C LEU A 901 -15.38 7.07 -21.91
N SER A 902 -16.58 7.62 -22.08
CA SER A 902 -17.14 7.94 -23.41
C SER A 902 -16.27 8.91 -24.21
N ALA A 903 -15.63 9.89 -23.55
CA ALA A 903 -14.74 10.84 -24.23
C ALA A 903 -13.40 10.20 -24.68
N LEU A 904 -12.88 9.21 -23.93
CA LEU A 904 -11.69 8.45 -24.31
C LEU A 904 -11.96 7.53 -25.50
N PHE A 905 -13.05 6.78 -25.48
CA PHE A 905 -13.46 5.97 -26.64
C PHE A 905 -13.73 6.85 -27.87
N ALA A 906 -14.40 8.00 -27.70
CA ALA A 906 -14.62 8.95 -28.80
C ALA A 906 -13.31 9.58 -29.32
N ARG A 907 -12.29 9.77 -28.48
CA ARG A 907 -10.94 10.19 -28.93
C ARG A 907 -10.28 9.12 -29.80
N LEU A 908 -10.52 7.84 -29.50
CA LEU A 908 -10.06 6.67 -30.23
C LEU A 908 -10.95 6.29 -31.43
N GLY A 909 -11.90 7.15 -31.81
CA GLY A 909 -12.81 6.93 -32.95
C GLY A 909 -13.99 5.99 -32.69
N HIS A 910 -14.13 5.48 -31.46
CA HIS A 910 -15.15 4.49 -31.09
C HIS A 910 -16.36 5.15 -30.39
N ARG A 911 -17.56 4.57 -30.58
CA ARG A 911 -18.75 4.91 -29.81
C ARG A 911 -18.73 4.12 -28.49
N MET A 912 -18.91 4.83 -27.37
CA MET A 912 -19.13 4.22 -26.05
C MET A 912 -20.27 4.97 -25.35
N ASP A 913 -21.34 4.24 -25.05
CA ASP A 913 -22.53 4.72 -24.36
C ASP A 913 -23.01 3.72 -23.31
N ASP A 914 -24.05 4.09 -22.57
CA ASP A 914 -24.57 3.31 -21.45
C ASP A 914 -25.08 1.92 -21.87
N ASP A 915 -25.47 1.71 -23.14
CA ASP A 915 -25.93 0.40 -23.62
C ASP A 915 -24.77 -0.53 -23.97
N ILE A 916 -23.76 -0.03 -24.69
CA ILE A 916 -22.51 -0.77 -24.95
C ILE A 916 -21.81 -1.09 -23.62
N TRP A 917 -21.72 -0.12 -22.70
CA TRP A 917 -21.11 -0.32 -21.39
C TRP A 917 -21.91 -1.34 -20.55
N ARG A 918 -23.24 -1.24 -20.50
CA ARG A 918 -24.11 -2.21 -19.82
C ARG A 918 -23.92 -3.62 -20.38
N ARG A 919 -23.95 -3.81 -21.70
CA ARG A 919 -23.69 -5.15 -22.29
C ARG A 919 -22.29 -5.68 -21.92
N THR A 920 -21.29 -4.80 -21.92
CA THR A 920 -19.90 -5.15 -21.56
C THR A 920 -19.82 -5.60 -20.10
N VAL A 921 -20.46 -4.88 -19.16
CA VAL A 921 -20.58 -5.26 -17.74
C VAL A 921 -21.29 -6.61 -17.60
N GLU A 922 -22.45 -6.80 -18.24
CA GLU A 922 -23.21 -8.06 -18.23
C GLU A 922 -22.42 -9.26 -18.79
N TYR A 923 -21.54 -9.02 -19.76
CA TYR A 923 -20.73 -10.04 -20.42
C TYR A 923 -19.60 -10.57 -19.53
N TYR A 924 -18.83 -9.68 -18.89
CA TYR A 924 -17.69 -10.07 -18.04
C TYR A 924 -18.11 -10.52 -16.63
N LEU A 925 -19.24 -10.02 -16.09
CA LEU A 925 -19.82 -10.52 -14.83
C LEU A 925 -20.07 -12.04 -14.84
N ARG A 926 -20.49 -12.58 -15.98
CA ARG A 926 -20.77 -14.03 -16.13
C ARG A 926 -19.50 -14.87 -16.26
N ARG A 927 -18.37 -14.22 -16.59
CA ARG A 927 -17.11 -14.85 -17.00
C ARG A 927 -15.94 -14.56 -16.07
N THR A 928 -16.21 -14.01 -14.89
CA THR A 928 -15.16 -13.73 -13.88
C THR A 928 -15.19 -14.77 -12.75
N SER A 929 -14.01 -15.27 -12.39
CA SER A 929 -13.78 -16.25 -11.32
C SER A 929 -13.53 -15.62 -9.93
N HIS A 930 -13.31 -14.30 -9.89
CA HIS A 930 -12.97 -13.51 -8.70
C HIS A 930 -11.75 -14.06 -7.94
N GLY A 931 -10.71 -14.42 -8.70
CA GLY A 931 -9.42 -14.97 -8.23
C GLY A 931 -8.43 -13.97 -7.63
N SER A 932 -8.89 -12.76 -7.33
CA SER A 932 -8.13 -11.67 -6.74
C SER A 932 -9.09 -10.85 -5.86
N THR A 933 -8.64 -10.43 -4.68
CA THR A 933 -9.47 -9.61 -3.76
C THR A 933 -9.84 -8.25 -4.37
N LEU A 934 -9.03 -7.73 -5.29
CA LEU A 934 -9.32 -6.53 -6.08
C LEU A 934 -10.51 -6.70 -7.03
N SER A 935 -10.81 -7.94 -7.46
CA SER A 935 -11.88 -8.21 -8.43
C SER A 935 -13.25 -7.78 -7.90
N SER A 936 -13.58 -8.16 -6.66
CA SER A 936 -14.91 -7.94 -6.08
C SER A 936 -15.18 -6.46 -5.85
N LEU A 937 -14.18 -5.69 -5.44
CA LEU A 937 -14.26 -4.22 -5.34
C LEU A 937 -14.63 -3.56 -6.67
N VAL A 938 -13.99 -3.97 -7.77
CA VAL A 938 -14.22 -3.37 -9.10
C VAL A 938 -15.60 -3.76 -9.65
N HIS A 939 -16.03 -4.99 -9.45
CA HIS A 939 -17.38 -5.43 -9.83
C HIS A 939 -18.46 -4.72 -9.00
N GLY A 940 -18.22 -4.54 -7.69
CA GLY A 940 -19.08 -3.71 -6.83
C GLY A 940 -19.16 -2.27 -7.34
N TRP A 941 -18.02 -1.67 -7.70
CA TRP A 941 -17.94 -0.30 -8.19
C TRP A 941 -18.72 -0.07 -9.48
N VAL A 942 -18.51 -0.88 -10.51
CA VAL A 942 -19.23 -0.71 -11.79
C VAL A 942 -20.73 -1.00 -11.66
N LEU A 943 -21.14 -1.83 -10.70
CA LEU A 943 -22.55 -2.10 -10.41
C LEU A 943 -23.22 -1.03 -9.52
N ALA A 944 -22.47 -0.25 -8.73
CA ALA A 944 -23.03 0.63 -7.69
C ALA A 944 -24.11 1.61 -8.18
N ARG A 945 -24.01 2.09 -9.42
CA ARG A 945 -25.03 2.99 -10.02
C ARG A 945 -26.30 2.27 -10.46
N ALA A 946 -26.21 1.01 -10.88
CA ALA A 946 -27.26 0.28 -11.60
C ALA A 946 -27.88 -0.92 -10.84
N ARG A 947 -27.07 -1.73 -10.14
CA ARG A 947 -27.48 -2.98 -9.46
C ARG A 947 -27.03 -2.96 -7.99
N ARG A 948 -27.54 -1.98 -7.22
CA ARG A 948 -27.08 -1.61 -5.86
C ARG A 948 -26.98 -2.77 -4.86
N ALA A 949 -27.96 -3.69 -4.85
CA ALA A 949 -27.95 -4.82 -3.93
C ALA A 949 -26.78 -5.80 -4.21
N GLU A 950 -26.45 -6.00 -5.48
CA GLU A 950 -25.34 -6.86 -5.90
C GLU A 950 -23.99 -6.15 -5.75
N ALA A 951 -23.95 -4.83 -5.99
CA ALA A 951 -22.82 -3.99 -5.64
C ALA A 951 -22.48 -4.06 -4.14
N TRP A 952 -23.51 -4.06 -3.29
CA TRP A 952 -23.35 -4.25 -1.84
C TRP A 952 -22.84 -5.65 -1.50
N ALA A 953 -23.36 -6.72 -2.13
CA ALA A 953 -22.86 -8.08 -1.91
C ALA A 953 -21.35 -8.22 -2.23
N TYR A 954 -20.90 -7.63 -3.35
CA TYR A 954 -19.48 -7.56 -3.71
C TYR A 954 -18.64 -6.74 -2.71
N MET A 955 -19.19 -5.63 -2.18
CA MET A 955 -18.53 -4.83 -1.15
C MET A 955 -18.43 -5.58 0.19
N GLN A 956 -19.46 -6.32 0.57
CA GLN A 956 -19.46 -7.15 1.79
C GLN A 956 -18.41 -8.27 1.70
N GLU A 957 -18.25 -8.91 0.54
CA GLU A 957 -17.15 -9.86 0.30
C GLU A 957 -15.78 -9.19 0.47
N ALA A 958 -15.58 -8.00 -0.12
CA ALA A 958 -14.32 -7.26 0.00
C ALA A 958 -14.02 -6.80 1.43
N LEU A 959 -15.05 -6.48 2.21
CA LEU A 959 -14.92 -6.14 3.63
C LEU A 959 -14.50 -7.34 4.47
N VAL A 960 -15.17 -8.49 4.37
CA VAL A 960 -14.82 -9.67 5.18
C VAL A 960 -13.57 -10.41 4.69
N SER A 961 -13.01 -10.02 3.53
CA SER A 961 -11.98 -10.76 2.81
C SER A 961 -10.80 -11.23 3.67
N ASP A 962 -10.15 -10.30 4.38
CA ASP A 962 -9.04 -10.63 5.30
C ASP A 962 -9.56 -11.10 6.68
N VAL A 963 -10.75 -10.65 7.10
CA VAL A 963 -11.32 -10.97 8.41
C VAL A 963 -11.63 -12.47 8.56
N VAL A 964 -12.07 -13.14 7.48
CA VAL A 964 -12.38 -14.58 7.46
C VAL A 964 -11.55 -15.37 6.44
N ASP A 965 -10.47 -14.78 5.92
CA ASP A 965 -9.52 -15.37 4.95
C ASP A 965 -10.22 -16.07 3.77
N ILE A 966 -11.09 -15.35 3.04
CA ILE A 966 -12.02 -15.91 2.02
C ILE A 966 -11.32 -16.64 0.85
N GLN A 967 -10.00 -16.52 0.72
CA GLN A 967 -9.20 -17.19 -0.30
C GLN A 967 -8.59 -18.50 0.19
N GLY A 968 -8.52 -18.72 1.50
CA GLY A 968 -7.94 -19.90 2.14
C GLY A 968 -6.41 -19.87 2.22
N GLY A 969 -5.88 -19.47 3.37
CA GLY A 969 -4.46 -19.49 3.71
C GLY A 969 -3.65 -18.33 3.15
N THR A 970 -4.25 -17.23 2.68
CA THR A 970 -3.50 -16.10 2.12
C THR A 970 -3.35 -14.92 3.08
N THR A 971 -4.37 -14.60 3.89
CA THR A 971 -4.26 -13.57 4.92
C THR A 971 -3.23 -13.90 6.03
N PRO A 972 -3.07 -15.17 6.48
CA PRO A 972 -1.97 -15.57 7.37
C PRO A 972 -0.57 -15.16 6.89
N GLU A 973 -0.35 -15.13 5.57
CA GLU A 973 0.91 -14.71 4.95
C GLU A 973 1.04 -13.17 4.79
N GLY A 974 -0.02 -12.41 5.05
CA GLY A 974 -0.09 -10.96 4.98
C GLY A 974 -1.46 -10.43 4.51
N ILE A 975 -1.90 -9.27 5.02
CA ILE A 975 -3.18 -8.62 4.69
C ILE A 975 -3.27 -8.14 3.23
N HIS A 976 -4.45 -8.00 2.66
CA HIS A 976 -4.63 -7.47 1.29
C HIS A 976 -4.72 -5.93 1.28
N LEU A 977 -3.60 -5.24 1.50
CA LEU A 977 -3.54 -3.77 1.65
C LEU A 977 -4.23 -2.99 0.51
N GLY A 978 -4.07 -3.44 -0.75
CA GLY A 978 -4.77 -2.84 -1.90
C GLY A 978 -6.29 -2.97 -1.81
N ALA A 979 -6.81 -4.11 -1.34
CA ALA A 979 -8.23 -4.32 -1.13
C ALA A 979 -8.75 -3.51 0.08
N MET A 980 -8.00 -3.46 1.18
CA MET A 980 -8.32 -2.59 2.32
C MET A 980 -8.45 -1.12 1.89
N GLY A 981 -7.47 -0.57 1.16
CA GLY A 981 -7.55 0.77 0.57
C GLY A 981 -8.78 0.94 -0.34
N GLY A 982 -9.04 -0.04 -1.20
CA GLY A 982 -10.20 -0.04 -2.10
C GLY A 982 -11.55 -0.04 -1.38
N THR A 983 -11.69 -0.65 -0.20
CA THR A 983 -12.95 -0.55 0.59
C THR A 983 -13.18 0.86 1.14
N LEU A 984 -12.11 1.55 1.59
CA LEU A 984 -12.19 2.94 2.06
C LEU A 984 -12.54 3.86 0.90
N ASP A 985 -11.92 3.63 -0.25
CA ASP A 985 -12.14 4.41 -1.46
C ASP A 985 -13.49 4.13 -2.13
N PHE A 986 -14.07 2.94 -1.96
CA PHE A 986 -15.45 2.66 -2.35
C PHE A 986 -16.44 3.56 -1.58
N VAL A 987 -16.25 3.70 -0.27
CA VAL A 987 -17.06 4.66 0.52
C VAL A 987 -16.75 6.10 0.12
N GLN A 988 -15.46 6.49 0.04
CA GLN A 988 -15.04 7.85 -0.25
C GLN A 988 -15.48 8.33 -1.64
N ARG A 989 -15.17 7.59 -2.71
CA ARG A 989 -15.35 7.99 -4.12
C ARG A 989 -16.53 7.31 -4.80
N CYS A 990 -16.76 6.01 -4.61
CA CYS A 990 -17.86 5.33 -5.31
C CYS A 990 -19.22 5.82 -4.81
N LEU A 991 -19.47 5.71 -3.49
CA LEU A 991 -20.78 6.02 -2.93
C LEU A 991 -21.13 7.52 -2.99
N THR A 992 -20.18 8.40 -2.69
CA THR A 992 -20.39 9.86 -2.78
C THR A 992 -20.23 10.42 -4.20
N GLY A 993 -19.60 9.68 -5.12
CA GLY A 993 -19.19 10.21 -6.43
C GLY A 993 -18.12 11.30 -6.35
N LEU A 994 -17.26 11.30 -5.31
CA LEU A 994 -16.21 12.32 -5.12
C LEU A 994 -15.12 12.23 -6.20
N GLU A 995 -14.96 13.31 -6.97
CA GLU A 995 -13.91 13.47 -7.98
C GLU A 995 -13.20 14.82 -7.76
N THR A 996 -11.87 14.85 -7.74
CA THR A 996 -11.09 16.11 -7.70
C THR A 996 -10.73 16.53 -9.12
N ARG A 997 -11.28 17.65 -9.60
CA ARG A 997 -11.01 18.13 -10.97
C ARG A 997 -11.27 19.62 -11.15
N GLY A 998 -10.35 20.32 -11.82
CA GLY A 998 -10.56 21.70 -12.23
C GLY A 998 -10.83 22.63 -11.04
N ASP A 999 -10.00 22.47 -10.01
CA ASP A 999 -10.00 23.26 -8.77
C ASP A 999 -11.36 23.23 -8.04
N ALA A 1000 -11.98 22.05 -7.99
CA ALA A 1000 -13.23 21.79 -7.32
C ALA A 1000 -13.38 20.34 -6.84
N LEU A 1001 -14.16 20.14 -5.79
CA LEU A 1001 -14.71 18.84 -5.40
C LEU A 1001 -16.01 18.59 -6.18
N TRP A 1002 -15.97 17.68 -7.15
CA TRP A 1002 -17.17 17.18 -7.82
C TRP A 1002 -17.78 16.07 -6.98
N ILE A 1003 -19.10 16.04 -6.89
CA ILE A 1003 -19.85 15.07 -6.08
C ILE A 1003 -21.04 14.62 -6.93
N ASP A 1004 -21.13 13.34 -7.23
CA ASP A 1004 -22.16 12.74 -8.09
C ASP A 1004 -22.62 11.40 -7.49
N PRO A 1005 -23.35 11.42 -6.35
CA PRO A 1005 -23.54 10.23 -5.53
C PRO A 1005 -24.31 9.13 -6.23
N VAL A 1006 -24.02 7.88 -5.87
CA VAL A 1006 -25.00 6.82 -6.11
C VAL A 1006 -26.15 7.00 -5.11
N PRO A 1007 -27.41 6.85 -5.51
CA PRO A 1007 -28.51 6.76 -4.55
C PRO A 1007 -28.23 5.61 -3.59
N ALA A 1008 -28.51 5.83 -2.30
CA ALA A 1008 -28.08 4.94 -1.22
C ALA A 1008 -28.49 3.47 -1.44
N PRO A 1009 -27.70 2.49 -0.97
CA PRO A 1009 -28.12 1.10 -0.95
C PRO A 1009 -29.39 0.94 -0.09
N PRO A 1010 -30.26 -0.05 -0.40
CA PRO A 1010 -31.38 -0.35 0.48
C PRO A 1010 -30.86 -0.77 1.87
N PRO A 1011 -31.58 -0.45 2.96
CA PRO A 1011 -31.19 -0.87 4.31
C PRO A 1011 -30.91 -2.36 4.42
N SER A 1012 -29.78 -2.72 5.02
CA SER A 1012 -29.37 -4.11 5.28
C SER A 1012 -29.13 -4.34 6.78
N PRO A 1013 -29.00 -5.59 7.26
CA PRO A 1013 -28.63 -5.86 8.65
C PRO A 1013 -27.31 -5.22 9.08
N GLU A 1014 -26.36 -5.07 8.13
CA GLU A 1014 -25.02 -4.55 8.38
C GLU A 1014 -24.93 -3.03 8.18
N LEU A 1015 -25.85 -2.45 7.41
CA LEU A 1015 -26.01 -1.01 7.18
C LEU A 1015 -27.51 -0.61 7.24
N PRO A 1016 -28.14 -0.60 8.43
CA PRO A 1016 -29.58 -0.34 8.57
C PRO A 1016 -29.95 1.13 8.29
N HIS A 1017 -28.99 2.03 8.44
CA HIS A 1017 -29.10 3.45 8.10
C HIS A 1017 -27.87 3.82 7.26
N PRO A 1018 -28.01 4.01 5.93
CA PRO A 1018 -26.90 4.39 5.07
C PRO A 1018 -26.55 5.86 5.29
N SER A 1019 -25.66 6.11 6.24
CA SER A 1019 -25.01 7.39 6.48
C SER A 1019 -23.49 7.25 6.43
N TYR A 1020 -22.83 8.30 5.97
CA TYR A 1020 -21.39 8.37 5.76
C TYR A 1020 -20.90 9.75 6.23
N GLU A 1021 -19.81 9.82 7.00
CA GLU A 1021 -19.08 11.07 7.26
C GLU A 1021 -17.59 10.87 6.96
N LEU A 1022 -16.98 11.85 6.28
CA LEU A 1022 -15.56 11.84 5.92
C LEU A 1022 -14.94 13.24 6.04
N SER A 1023 -13.71 13.31 6.54
CA SER A 1023 -12.97 14.56 6.78
C SER A 1023 -11.77 14.68 5.84
N VAL A 1024 -11.91 15.45 4.76
CA VAL A 1024 -10.94 15.54 3.65
C VAL A 1024 -10.17 16.87 3.59
N ARG A 1025 -8.98 16.83 3.00
CA ARG A 1025 -8.09 17.95 2.71
C ARG A 1025 -8.03 18.17 1.18
N HIS A 1026 -8.23 19.40 0.73
CA HIS A 1026 -8.15 19.74 -0.70
C HIS A 1026 -7.54 21.13 -0.92
N ARG A 1027 -6.45 21.20 -1.69
CA ARG A 1027 -5.82 22.44 -2.19
C ARG A 1027 -5.73 23.59 -1.16
N GLY A 1028 -5.21 23.30 0.04
CA GLY A 1028 -5.04 24.26 1.14
C GLY A 1028 -6.07 24.11 2.25
N HIS A 1029 -7.32 23.78 1.93
CA HIS A 1029 -8.35 23.48 2.94
C HIS A 1029 -8.04 22.19 3.69
N TRP A 1030 -8.19 22.23 5.02
CA TRP A 1030 -8.08 21.07 5.91
C TRP A 1030 -9.43 20.74 6.55
N ASN A 1031 -9.65 19.45 6.82
CA ASN A 1031 -10.80 18.92 7.56
C ASN A 1031 -12.16 19.43 7.03
N ILE A 1032 -12.32 19.50 5.71
CA ILE A 1032 -13.63 19.66 5.06
C ILE A 1032 -14.43 18.40 5.41
N ARG A 1033 -15.48 18.55 6.21
CA ARG A 1033 -16.35 17.42 6.55
C ARG A 1033 -17.49 17.34 5.55
N LEU A 1034 -17.57 16.21 4.85
CA LEU A 1034 -18.67 15.82 3.99
C LEU A 1034 -19.47 14.75 4.73
N HIS A 1035 -20.72 15.04 5.06
CA HIS A 1035 -21.62 14.11 5.73
C HIS A 1035 -22.86 13.89 4.86
N MET A 1036 -23.12 12.64 4.50
CA MET A 1036 -24.26 12.21 3.70
C MET A 1036 -25.21 11.33 4.53
N GLU A 1037 -26.49 11.70 4.53
CA GLU A 1037 -27.57 10.96 5.19
C GLU A 1037 -28.91 11.31 4.51
N GLY A 1038 -29.82 10.34 4.37
CA GLY A 1038 -31.24 10.61 4.08
C GLY A 1038 -31.51 11.39 2.78
N GLY A 1039 -30.68 11.23 1.75
CA GLY A 1039 -30.79 11.98 0.49
C GLY A 1039 -30.26 13.42 0.57
N ARG A 1040 -29.45 13.76 1.57
CA ARG A 1040 -28.82 15.08 1.75
C ARG A 1040 -27.32 14.95 1.96
N LEU A 1041 -26.59 15.92 1.43
CA LEU A 1041 -25.19 16.21 1.75
C LEU A 1041 -25.11 17.47 2.62
N THR A 1042 -24.40 17.38 3.74
CA THR A 1042 -23.93 18.54 4.51
C THR A 1042 -22.44 18.70 4.26
N VAL A 1043 -21.98 19.92 3.96
CA VAL A 1043 -20.55 20.25 3.82
C VAL A 1043 -20.18 21.34 4.81
N THR A 1044 -19.18 21.05 5.64
CA THR A 1044 -18.65 21.97 6.66
C THR A 1044 -17.20 22.28 6.31
N VAL A 1045 -16.88 23.55 6.06
CA VAL A 1045 -15.50 24.00 5.80
C VAL A 1045 -14.99 24.75 7.03
N PRO A 1046 -13.94 24.28 7.73
CA PRO A 1046 -13.37 24.99 8.88
C PRO A 1046 -12.89 26.40 8.54
N ALA A 1047 -12.83 27.28 9.55
CA ALA A 1047 -12.33 28.65 9.38
C ALA A 1047 -10.83 28.66 9.02
N SER A 1048 -10.47 29.43 7.99
CA SER A 1048 -9.10 29.61 7.47
C SER A 1048 -9.07 30.82 6.53
N GLU A 1049 -7.87 31.27 6.15
CA GLU A 1049 -7.64 32.37 5.19
C GLU A 1049 -7.69 31.91 3.71
N GLU A 1050 -8.08 30.66 3.45
CA GLU A 1050 -8.17 30.08 2.10
C GLU A 1050 -9.31 30.72 1.27
N PRO A 1051 -9.22 30.73 -0.07
CA PRO A 1051 -10.32 31.18 -0.92
C PRO A 1051 -11.55 30.29 -0.75
N PRO A 1052 -12.78 30.75 -1.08
CA PRO A 1052 -13.98 29.94 -0.91
C PRO A 1052 -13.94 28.60 -1.70
N LEU A 1053 -14.20 27.49 -1.01
CA LEU A 1053 -14.19 26.15 -1.58
C LEU A 1053 -15.25 26.01 -2.68
N ARG A 1054 -14.85 25.49 -3.84
CA ARG A 1054 -15.75 25.18 -4.95
C ARG A 1054 -16.14 23.71 -4.93
N ILE A 1055 -17.45 23.48 -5.01
CA ILE A 1055 -18.09 22.16 -5.04
C ILE A 1055 -18.95 22.08 -6.30
N VAL A 1056 -19.09 20.90 -6.92
CA VAL A 1056 -19.97 20.70 -8.08
C VAL A 1056 -20.83 19.45 -7.84
N LEU A 1057 -22.03 19.64 -7.31
CA LEU A 1057 -22.99 18.57 -7.02
C LEU A 1057 -23.83 18.26 -8.27
N ALA A 1058 -23.70 17.07 -8.84
CA ALA A 1058 -24.41 16.63 -10.04
C ALA A 1058 -24.36 17.66 -11.20
N GLY A 1059 -23.20 18.30 -11.39
CA GLY A 1059 -22.97 19.36 -12.38
C GLY A 1059 -23.39 20.77 -11.97
N ARG A 1060 -24.02 20.97 -10.80
CA ARG A 1060 -24.42 22.28 -10.26
C ARG A 1060 -23.29 22.86 -9.38
N PRO A 1061 -22.68 24.01 -9.74
CA PRO A 1061 -21.63 24.61 -8.92
C PRO A 1061 -22.20 25.25 -7.66
N VAL A 1062 -21.52 25.02 -6.53
CA VAL A 1062 -21.77 25.61 -5.22
C VAL A 1062 -20.43 26.15 -4.67
N THR A 1063 -20.50 27.19 -3.86
CA THR A 1063 -19.32 27.77 -3.18
C THR A 1063 -19.60 27.89 -1.69
N VAL A 1064 -18.64 27.49 -0.86
CA VAL A 1064 -18.73 27.53 0.62
C VAL A 1064 -17.48 28.23 1.15
N ARG A 1065 -17.62 29.29 1.97
CA ARG A 1065 -16.46 29.96 2.56
C ARG A 1065 -15.90 29.15 3.73
N PRO A 1066 -14.61 29.31 4.07
CA PRO A 1066 -14.10 28.89 5.36
C PRO A 1066 -14.93 29.44 6.52
N GLY A 1067 -15.31 28.58 7.47
CA GLY A 1067 -16.17 28.90 8.60
C GLY A 1067 -17.68 28.77 8.30
N GLU A 1068 -18.09 28.55 7.05
CA GLU A 1068 -19.48 28.28 6.69
C GLU A 1068 -19.78 26.77 6.66
N SER A 1069 -21.07 26.44 6.64
CA SER A 1069 -21.55 25.09 6.34
C SER A 1069 -22.79 25.17 5.45
N CYS A 1070 -22.86 24.33 4.41
CA CYS A 1070 -24.00 24.25 3.51
C CYS A 1070 -24.71 22.90 3.63
N ARG A 1071 -26.00 22.90 3.29
CA ARG A 1071 -26.81 21.69 3.12
C ARG A 1071 -27.34 21.67 1.71
N LEU A 1072 -27.18 20.54 1.03
CA LEU A 1072 -27.54 20.33 -0.35
C LEU A 1072 -28.35 19.04 -0.43
N ASP A 1073 -29.60 19.13 -0.86
CA ASP A 1073 -30.41 17.95 -1.13
C ASP A 1073 -29.87 17.29 -2.43
N LEU A 1074 -29.74 15.96 -2.41
CA LEU A 1074 -29.17 15.18 -3.50
C LEU A 1074 -30.21 15.00 -4.63
N PRO A 1075 -29.77 14.72 -5.87
CA PRO A 1075 -30.66 14.17 -6.90
C PRO A 1075 -31.31 12.87 -6.42
N ALA A 1076 -32.55 12.62 -6.86
CA ALA A 1076 -33.27 11.36 -6.65
C ALA A 1076 -32.82 10.29 -7.67
#